data_AF-A0A847JPX7-F1
#
_entry.id   AF-A0A847JPX7-F1
#
_cell.length_a   1.000
_cell.length_b   1.000
_cell.length_c   1.000
_cell.angle_alpha   90.00
_cell.angle_beta   90.00
_cell.angle_gamma   90.00
#
_symmetry.space_group_name_H-M   'P 1'
#
loop_
_entity.id
_entity.type
_entity.pdbx_description
1 polymer ?
#
loop_
_entity_poly.entity_id
_entity_poly.type
_entity_poly.pdbx_seq_one_letter_code
_entity_poly.pdbx_strand_id
1 'polypeptide(L)'
;MSSHDAWKITEPGFSIDHIDTYETLFALANGNLGLRGDFDEKYPAFHKGTYINGFFEKEPITYGEIAYGYAENHETILNIPNAKYIALFVDGEEFRLDAIEPSRIEDYQRYLDIRNGVLVRIVRVRLSSNVLIEIRSTRLVSFLRESIAAIKYEVCLLETPNRWPFVVRLESCIEGRVFNRRAEGDPRVGSKFQRDAYAIDRLEYDNSETRILITTQLSRLAATAQIRHVFSGPRSMQVETAIEGSTVIHGWNGTVEAGQKFSLVKYMAYQMAALEDAGSCWAEAHQELIRASQDGFEVLFNEQRSFLSEFWERADVVVEGDSKVQQALRFNLFHVLQSTGRKGKTGLAAKGLTGEGYEGHYFWDTEIYVLPFLIYTMPEIARKLLEYRYSILDKARQRAKIMSEKGALFPWRTIDGEEVSAYYPAGTAQYHINADIIYAMEKYCKASNDIEFLYGPVAEVAAETARLWISLGHYSEDKRFRIDEVTGPDEYTVLVDNNCYTNLMAKNNLAFAARVLKEMQENRSEAFEALRKKIGLLDSEIGFWESAAEAMYIPYDKKTGIYAQDDSFFEKERWPFGETPADRYPLLLHYHPLVIYRHQVLKQPDLVLAQFLLSEKFSLAEKKRNFKFYEPLTTGDSSLSHCIQSIMASETGDAKAALDYFMKTVRMDLDDVHGNSRDGIHTAAMGGSWLSVVYGFAGFRDRASPGDEALFDSQAAAVDQALSADRAVADVKAYYSFNPRLPEGWQRLSFSLQLGSQRLNIDIKKDRVRYARETEFQARVQPSSEASREALAFKHKKELIVLKPGESVEISLKPVFRAAIFDLDGVVTDTARYHFQAWKKLCEEHGWQVDEALNEKLKGVGRMESLDIILKENAIDLPASQKIELAERKNSYYKEFLTRLTPEDILPGMKSLLLELGNHGIKRVLASASRNAPTIIERLGLGPIPGQFFDALADPNAVTCGKPDPELFLLAADLAGASPEDCVGIEDAQAGIIAIKAAGMKALGVGEGLTGADIVVESTSEISFQMLESLFRSKS
;
A
#
# COMPACT_ATOMS: atom_id res chain seq x y z
N MET A 1 -12.14 -16.00 27.21
CA MET A 1 -11.60 -15.56 25.91
C MET A 1 -10.12 -15.89 25.92
N SER A 2 -9.71 -16.97 25.25
CA SER A 2 -8.28 -17.32 25.16
C SER A 2 -7.57 -16.19 24.39
N SER A 3 -6.47 -15.67 24.93
CA SER A 3 -5.61 -14.75 24.21
C SER A 3 -5.22 -15.38 22.87
N HIS A 4 -5.53 -14.72 21.75
CA HIS A 4 -5.02 -15.14 20.44
C HIS A 4 -3.50 -15.23 20.54
N ASP A 5 -2.92 -16.42 20.25
CA ASP A 5 -1.48 -16.56 20.10
C ASP A 5 -1.06 -15.77 18.86
N ALA A 6 -0.29 -14.72 19.08
CA ALA A 6 0.13 -13.78 18.05
C ALA A 6 0.99 -14.42 16.94
N TRP A 7 1.47 -15.65 17.13
CA TRP A 7 2.29 -16.38 16.18
C TRP A 7 1.59 -17.59 15.54
N LYS A 8 0.33 -17.86 15.90
CA LYS A 8 -0.42 -19.01 15.38
C LYS A 8 -1.80 -18.62 14.88
N ILE A 9 -2.13 -19.00 13.65
CA ILE A 9 -3.54 -19.05 13.22
C ILE A 9 -4.05 -20.44 13.54
N THR A 10 -5.03 -20.54 14.44
CA THR A 10 -5.56 -21.80 14.94
C THR A 10 -6.98 -21.99 14.45
N GLU A 11 -7.29 -23.17 13.93
CA GLU A 11 -8.65 -23.60 13.64
C GLU A 11 -9.35 -23.86 14.98
N PRO A 12 -10.47 -23.18 15.32
CA PRO A 12 -11.13 -23.31 16.61
C PRO A 12 -11.61 -24.74 16.93
N GLY A 13 -11.85 -25.53 15.90
CA GLY A 13 -12.32 -26.92 15.94
C GLY A 13 -12.60 -27.40 14.52
N PHE A 14 -12.59 -28.71 14.29
CA PHE A 14 -12.86 -29.25 12.96
C PHE A 14 -14.29 -28.91 12.52
N SER A 15 -14.41 -28.26 11.36
CA SER A 15 -15.70 -28.01 10.69
C SER A 15 -15.56 -28.15 9.18
N ILE A 16 -16.54 -28.81 8.56
CA ILE A 16 -16.58 -28.98 7.09
C ILE A 16 -16.98 -27.68 6.37
N ASP A 17 -17.70 -26.78 7.05
CA ASP A 17 -18.31 -25.59 6.44
C ASP A 17 -17.28 -24.50 6.06
N HIS A 18 -16.04 -24.62 6.54
CA HIS A 18 -14.98 -23.60 6.36
C HIS A 18 -13.67 -24.17 5.78
N ILE A 19 -13.71 -25.38 5.21
CA ILE A 19 -12.51 -26.05 4.66
C ILE A 19 -11.88 -25.23 3.55
N ASP A 20 -12.70 -24.65 2.67
CA ASP A 20 -12.24 -23.86 1.53
C ASP A 20 -11.39 -22.65 1.94
N THR A 21 -11.81 -21.94 2.98
CA THR A 21 -11.07 -20.82 3.57
C THR A 21 -9.84 -21.30 4.32
N TYR A 22 -9.94 -22.33 5.18
CA TYR A 22 -8.76 -22.84 5.91
C TYR A 22 -7.68 -23.41 5.00
N GLU A 23 -8.04 -23.99 3.86
CA GLU A 23 -7.09 -24.40 2.83
C GLU A 23 -6.28 -23.23 2.27
N THR A 24 -6.87 -22.04 2.16
CA THR A 24 -6.13 -20.82 1.81
C THR A 24 -5.30 -20.32 2.99
N LEU A 25 -5.91 -20.15 4.16
CA LEU A 25 -5.25 -19.53 5.32
C LEU A 25 -4.05 -20.35 5.81
N PHE A 26 -4.11 -21.67 5.71
CA PHE A 26 -3.03 -22.59 6.14
C PHE A 26 -2.10 -23.01 5.00
N ALA A 27 -2.16 -22.34 3.84
CA ALA A 27 -1.22 -22.59 2.75
C ALA A 27 0.23 -22.30 3.17
N LEU A 28 1.14 -23.12 2.66
CA LEU A 28 2.59 -22.99 2.84
C LEU A 28 3.25 -22.79 1.49
N ALA A 29 4.21 -21.87 1.40
CA ALA A 29 4.95 -21.60 0.19
C ALA A 29 6.38 -21.12 0.48
N ASN A 30 7.18 -20.88 -0.56
CA ASN A 30 8.54 -20.33 -0.43
C ASN A 30 8.93 -19.36 -1.56
N GLY A 31 7.98 -18.89 -2.35
CA GLY A 31 8.17 -18.04 -3.52
C GLY A 31 8.30 -18.80 -4.84
N ASN A 32 8.58 -20.10 -4.79
CA ASN A 32 8.67 -20.99 -5.94
C ASN A 32 7.59 -22.09 -5.89
N LEU A 33 7.45 -22.78 -4.77
CA LEU A 33 6.47 -23.85 -4.56
C LEU A 33 5.40 -23.35 -3.59
N GLY A 34 4.14 -23.66 -3.88
CA GLY A 34 3.02 -23.44 -2.97
C GLY A 34 2.15 -24.68 -2.82
N LEU A 35 1.79 -24.98 -1.58
CA LEU A 35 0.89 -26.05 -1.20
C LEU A 35 -0.30 -25.43 -0.47
N ARG A 36 -1.52 -25.64 -0.98
CA ARG A 36 -2.73 -25.34 -0.21
C ARG A 36 -2.68 -26.08 1.13
N GLY A 37 -3.26 -25.44 2.14
CA GLY A 37 -3.41 -25.96 3.47
C GLY A 37 -4.54 -26.96 3.57
N ASP A 38 -4.75 -27.85 2.60
CA ASP A 38 -5.65 -29.01 2.74
C ASP A 38 -5.05 -30.05 3.69
N PHE A 39 -5.87 -31.02 4.11
CA PHE A 39 -5.41 -32.11 4.97
C PHE A 39 -4.44 -33.03 4.23
N ASP A 40 -3.58 -33.71 4.99
CA ASP A 40 -2.64 -34.68 4.42
C ASP A 40 -3.38 -35.91 3.87
N GLU A 41 -4.58 -36.22 4.39
CA GLU A 41 -5.49 -37.23 3.84
C GLU A 41 -6.22 -36.74 2.59
N LYS A 42 -6.79 -37.68 1.82
CA LYS A 42 -7.50 -37.35 0.58
C LYS A 42 -8.76 -36.51 0.84
N TYR A 43 -9.43 -36.74 1.97
CA TYR A 43 -10.67 -36.07 2.33
C TYR A 43 -10.68 -35.73 3.82
N PRO A 44 -11.45 -34.69 4.21
CA PRO A 44 -12.16 -33.76 3.32
C PRO A 44 -11.22 -32.75 2.65
N ALA A 45 -11.59 -32.26 1.47
CA ALA A 45 -10.89 -31.18 0.78
C ALA A 45 -11.86 -30.44 -0.15
N PHE A 46 -11.76 -29.13 -0.20
CA PHE A 46 -12.43 -28.31 -1.20
C PHE A 46 -11.63 -28.31 -2.50
N HIS A 47 -10.34 -27.95 -2.44
CA HIS A 47 -9.46 -27.97 -3.60
C HIS A 47 -8.01 -28.26 -3.23
N LYS A 48 -7.50 -29.41 -3.67
CA LYS A 48 -6.11 -29.82 -3.45
C LYS A 48 -5.20 -29.14 -4.47
N GLY A 49 -4.72 -27.95 -4.11
CA GLY A 49 -3.82 -27.16 -4.93
C GLY A 49 -2.34 -27.39 -4.59
N THR A 50 -1.54 -27.65 -5.61
CA THR A 50 -0.08 -27.58 -5.60
C THR A 50 0.37 -26.78 -6.82
N TYR A 51 1.21 -25.78 -6.61
CA TYR A 51 1.58 -24.81 -7.66
C TYR A 51 3.09 -24.57 -7.67
N ILE A 52 3.68 -24.49 -8.87
CA ILE A 52 5.00 -23.89 -9.06
C ILE A 52 4.79 -22.49 -9.67
N ASN A 53 5.38 -21.48 -9.05
CA ASN A 53 5.31 -20.10 -9.49
C ASN A 53 5.88 -19.97 -10.91
N GLY A 54 5.10 -19.45 -11.85
CA GLY A 54 5.50 -19.37 -13.26
C GLY A 54 5.38 -20.66 -14.07
N PHE A 55 4.79 -21.74 -13.53
CA PHE A 55 4.43 -22.93 -14.31
C PHE A 55 2.96 -22.86 -14.75
N PHE A 56 2.73 -22.57 -16.02
CA PHE A 56 1.43 -22.26 -16.59
C PHE A 56 1.25 -22.90 -17.96
N GLU A 57 0.02 -22.90 -18.48
CA GLU A 57 -0.28 -23.23 -19.88
C GLU A 57 -1.02 -22.07 -20.56
N LYS A 58 -0.85 -21.97 -21.88
CA LYS A 58 -1.57 -21.01 -22.71
C LYS A 58 -2.82 -21.63 -23.34
N GLU A 59 -3.87 -20.83 -23.49
CA GLU A 59 -5.06 -21.20 -24.25
C GLU A 59 -5.55 -20.01 -25.09
N PRO A 60 -5.86 -20.18 -26.39
CA PRO A 60 -6.34 -19.08 -27.22
C PRO A 60 -7.62 -18.43 -26.66
N ILE A 61 -7.67 -17.09 -26.67
CA ILE A 61 -8.85 -16.35 -26.25
C ILE A 61 -9.89 -16.39 -27.37
N THR A 62 -11.12 -16.79 -27.04
CA THR A 62 -12.24 -16.75 -27.98
C THR A 62 -13.00 -15.44 -27.83
N TYR A 63 -12.86 -14.55 -28.82
CA TYR A 63 -13.64 -13.31 -28.89
C TYR A 63 -14.85 -13.47 -29.80
N GLY A 64 -15.95 -12.79 -29.47
CA GLY A 64 -17.08 -12.64 -30.38
C GLY A 64 -16.72 -11.77 -31.60
N GLU A 65 -15.91 -10.74 -31.38
CA GLU A 65 -15.32 -9.88 -32.41
C GLU A 65 -13.86 -9.60 -32.02
N ILE A 66 -12.93 -9.84 -32.93
CA ILE A 66 -11.50 -9.62 -32.70
C ILE A 66 -11.03 -8.32 -33.37
N ALA A 67 -10.19 -7.56 -32.67
CA ALA A 67 -9.48 -6.42 -33.23
C ALA A 67 -7.95 -6.64 -33.14
N TYR A 68 -7.21 -5.93 -33.98
CA TYR A 68 -5.75 -5.97 -33.94
C TYR A 68 -5.23 -5.51 -32.58
N GLY A 69 -4.25 -6.23 -32.04
CA GLY A 69 -3.65 -5.93 -30.74
C GLY A 69 -4.41 -6.46 -29.52
N TYR A 70 -5.54 -7.16 -29.70
CA TYR A 70 -6.15 -7.91 -28.58
C TYR A 70 -5.20 -9.00 -28.08
N ALA A 71 -5.29 -9.32 -26.79
CA ALA A 71 -4.55 -10.43 -26.22
C ALA A 71 -4.94 -11.73 -26.95
N GLU A 72 -3.97 -12.52 -27.38
CA GLU A 72 -4.23 -13.73 -28.18
C GLU A 72 -4.51 -14.94 -27.30
N ASN A 73 -3.87 -15.02 -26.13
CA ASN A 73 -3.91 -16.19 -25.26
C ASN A 73 -4.24 -15.79 -23.81
N HIS A 74 -5.01 -16.64 -23.14
CA HIS A 74 -5.01 -16.74 -21.69
C HIS A 74 -3.74 -17.44 -21.23
N GLU A 75 -3.25 -17.07 -20.06
CA GLU A 75 -2.27 -17.84 -19.30
C GLU A 75 -2.94 -18.32 -18.02
N THR A 76 -2.74 -19.56 -17.60
CA THR A 76 -3.28 -20.04 -16.33
C THR A 76 -2.24 -20.90 -15.62
N ILE A 77 -1.90 -20.52 -14.38
CA ILE A 77 -1.06 -21.34 -13.50
C ILE A 77 -1.67 -22.73 -13.32
N LEU A 78 -0.85 -23.78 -13.40
CA LEU A 78 -1.36 -25.14 -13.36
C LEU A 78 -1.38 -25.70 -11.94
N ASN A 79 -2.47 -26.39 -11.61
CA ASN A 79 -2.45 -27.37 -10.53
C ASN A 79 -1.65 -28.59 -11.03
N ILE A 80 -0.59 -28.97 -10.32
CA ILE A 80 0.37 -30.00 -10.76
C ILE A 80 0.26 -31.28 -9.89
N PRO A 81 0.94 -32.40 -10.25
CA PRO A 81 0.78 -33.67 -9.55
C PRO A 81 0.80 -33.52 -8.03
N ASN A 82 -0.22 -34.08 -7.36
CA ASN A 82 -0.40 -33.90 -5.94
C ASN A 82 0.32 -35.00 -5.15
N ALA A 83 1.40 -34.61 -4.48
CA ALA A 83 2.18 -35.50 -3.62
C ALA A 83 1.83 -35.41 -2.12
N LYS A 84 0.78 -34.72 -1.70
CA LYS A 84 0.50 -34.54 -0.25
C LYS A 84 -0.16 -35.75 0.40
N TYR A 85 -0.86 -36.57 -0.39
CA TYR A 85 -1.78 -37.59 0.10
C TYR A 85 -1.09 -38.70 0.93
N ILE A 86 -1.57 -38.88 2.17
CA ILE A 86 -1.27 -39.98 3.09
C ILE A 86 -2.60 -40.57 3.58
N ALA A 87 -2.76 -41.90 3.59
CA ALA A 87 -3.92 -42.57 4.18
C ALA A 87 -3.49 -43.54 5.29
N LEU A 88 -4.31 -43.63 6.34
CA LEU A 88 -4.13 -44.57 7.44
C LEU A 88 -5.33 -45.51 7.49
N PHE A 89 -5.06 -46.82 7.54
CA PHE A 89 -6.04 -47.85 7.79
C PHE A 89 -5.67 -48.62 9.06
N VAL A 90 -6.66 -48.90 9.91
CA VAL A 90 -6.52 -49.71 11.12
C VAL A 90 -7.61 -50.79 11.10
N ASP A 91 -7.21 -52.06 11.13
CA ASP A 91 -8.10 -53.23 10.99
C ASP A 91 -9.04 -53.14 9.76
N GLY A 92 -8.56 -52.54 8.68
CA GLY A 92 -9.32 -52.33 7.44
C GLY A 92 -10.22 -51.08 7.41
N GLU A 93 -10.32 -50.34 8.52
CA GLU A 93 -11.04 -49.06 8.61
C GLU A 93 -10.12 -47.90 8.21
N GLU A 94 -10.50 -47.10 7.20
CA GLU A 94 -9.79 -45.87 6.80
C GLU A 94 -10.06 -44.74 7.80
N PHE A 95 -9.00 -44.06 8.25
CA PHE A 95 -9.15 -42.82 9.00
C PHE A 95 -9.66 -41.70 8.09
N ARG A 96 -10.90 -41.27 8.34
CA ARG A 96 -11.60 -40.24 7.58
C ARG A 96 -12.21 -39.22 8.54
N LEU A 97 -11.58 -38.06 8.67
CA LEU A 97 -11.99 -37.05 9.65
C LEU A 97 -13.43 -36.57 9.44
N ASP A 98 -13.86 -36.46 8.18
CA ASP A 98 -15.22 -36.10 7.76
C ASP A 98 -16.28 -37.18 8.00
N ALA A 99 -15.86 -38.44 8.18
CA ALA A 99 -16.76 -39.57 8.45
C ALA A 99 -16.86 -39.90 9.95
N ILE A 100 -16.08 -39.23 10.80
CA ILE A 100 -16.06 -39.47 12.24
C ILE A 100 -17.10 -38.60 12.94
N GLU A 101 -17.92 -39.21 13.78
CA GLU A 101 -18.86 -38.50 14.64
C GLU A 101 -18.12 -37.50 15.54
N PRO A 102 -18.55 -36.22 15.64
CA PRO A 102 -17.86 -35.22 16.46
C PRO A 102 -17.59 -35.64 17.91
N SER A 103 -18.49 -36.44 18.52
CA SER A 103 -18.33 -36.97 19.88
C SER A 103 -17.18 -37.97 20.05
N ARG A 104 -16.59 -38.46 18.95
CA ARG A 104 -15.45 -39.40 18.95
C ARG A 104 -14.11 -38.69 18.76
N ILE A 105 -14.11 -37.39 18.44
CA ILE A 105 -12.91 -36.56 18.37
C ILE A 105 -12.62 -36.07 19.79
N GLU A 106 -11.60 -36.65 20.43
CA GLU A 106 -11.24 -36.33 21.82
C GLU A 106 -10.34 -35.08 21.92
N ASP A 107 -9.49 -34.84 20.92
CA ASP A 107 -8.68 -33.63 20.79
C ASP A 107 -8.48 -33.29 19.31
N TYR A 108 -8.56 -32.01 18.98
CA TYR A 108 -8.30 -31.51 17.64
C TYR A 108 -7.60 -30.16 17.72
N GLN A 109 -6.39 -30.11 17.18
CA GLN A 109 -5.61 -28.89 17.05
C GLN A 109 -5.05 -28.84 15.64
N ARG A 110 -5.34 -27.76 14.92
CA ARG A 110 -4.71 -27.47 13.65
C ARG A 110 -4.35 -26.01 13.61
N TYR A 111 -3.09 -25.71 13.31
CA TYR A 111 -2.63 -24.34 13.28
C TYR A 111 -1.46 -24.14 12.33
N LEU A 112 -1.43 -22.96 11.72
CA LEU A 112 -0.26 -22.42 11.03
C LEU A 112 0.64 -21.75 12.08
N ASP A 113 1.83 -22.30 12.30
CA ASP A 113 2.88 -21.67 13.10
C ASP A 113 3.66 -20.70 12.20
N ILE A 114 3.31 -19.42 12.29
CA ILE A 114 3.88 -18.35 11.47
C ILE A 114 5.35 -18.11 11.82
N ARG A 115 5.73 -18.36 13.08
CA ARG A 115 7.09 -18.13 13.55
C ARG A 115 8.07 -19.11 12.92
N ASN A 116 7.64 -20.36 12.77
CA ASN A 116 8.47 -21.45 12.23
C ASN A 116 8.10 -21.85 10.79
N GLY A 117 7.04 -21.27 10.21
CA GLY A 117 6.60 -21.53 8.84
C GLY A 117 6.09 -22.96 8.61
N VAL A 118 5.41 -23.54 9.59
CA VAL A 118 4.92 -24.92 9.51
C VAL A 118 3.43 -25.04 9.79
N LEU A 119 2.78 -25.97 9.10
CA LEU A 119 1.41 -26.37 9.40
C LEU A 119 1.45 -27.58 10.32
N VAL A 120 0.85 -27.46 11.50
CA VAL A 120 0.80 -28.52 12.50
C VAL A 120 -0.64 -28.98 12.67
N ARG A 121 -0.83 -30.29 12.74
CA ARG A 121 -2.09 -30.91 13.14
C ARG A 121 -1.84 -31.98 14.19
N ILE A 122 -2.66 -31.99 15.23
CA ILE A 122 -2.74 -33.02 16.26
C ILE A 122 -4.21 -33.40 16.34
N VAL A 123 -4.53 -34.66 16.11
CA VAL A 123 -5.89 -35.18 16.27
C VAL A 123 -5.85 -36.47 17.07
N ARG A 124 -6.68 -36.53 18.11
CA ARG A 124 -6.92 -37.73 18.88
C ARG A 124 -8.37 -38.13 18.70
N VAL A 125 -8.58 -39.35 18.24
CA VAL A 125 -9.89 -39.78 17.76
C VAL A 125 -10.12 -41.26 17.98
N ARG A 126 -11.38 -41.60 18.28
CA ARG A 126 -11.82 -42.97 18.45
C ARG A 126 -12.50 -43.47 17.18
N LEU A 127 -11.88 -44.46 16.55
CA LEU A 127 -12.42 -45.12 15.37
C LEU A 127 -13.72 -45.89 15.68
N SER A 128 -14.47 -46.31 14.66
CA SER A 128 -15.70 -47.12 14.84
C SER A 128 -15.42 -48.47 15.49
N SER A 129 -14.22 -49.01 15.24
CA SER A 129 -13.62 -50.16 15.93
C SER A 129 -13.26 -49.93 17.41
N ASN A 130 -13.54 -48.73 17.96
CA ASN A 130 -13.19 -48.25 19.31
C ASN A 130 -11.69 -48.10 19.59
N VAL A 131 -10.84 -48.23 18.56
CA VAL A 131 -9.41 -47.93 18.64
C VAL A 131 -9.20 -46.43 18.80
N LEU A 132 -8.52 -46.04 19.89
CA LEU A 132 -8.06 -44.67 20.08
C LEU A 132 -6.74 -44.46 19.35
N ILE A 133 -6.74 -43.57 18.36
CA ILE A 133 -5.54 -43.18 17.62
C ILE A 133 -5.19 -41.73 17.91
N GLU A 134 -3.90 -41.42 17.90
CA GLU A 134 -3.38 -40.06 17.87
C GLU A 134 -2.51 -39.90 16.62
N ILE A 135 -2.82 -38.88 15.83
CA ILE A 135 -2.05 -38.48 14.66
C ILE A 135 -1.45 -37.11 14.93
N ARG A 136 -0.15 -37.00 14.71
CA ARG A 136 0.58 -35.72 14.66
C ARG A 136 1.18 -35.56 13.28
N SER A 137 0.82 -34.47 12.59
CA SER A 137 1.40 -34.10 11.31
C SER A 137 2.06 -32.72 11.39
N THR A 138 3.27 -32.62 10.84
CA THR A 138 3.96 -31.34 10.62
C THR A 138 4.37 -31.25 9.16
N ARG A 139 3.93 -30.19 8.46
CA ARG A 139 4.29 -29.91 7.07
C ARG A 139 5.10 -28.63 6.95
N LEU A 140 6.09 -28.62 6.05
CA LEU A 140 6.85 -27.43 5.67
C LEU A 140 7.11 -27.38 4.16
N VAL A 141 7.31 -26.17 3.63
CA VAL A 141 7.83 -25.89 2.28
C VAL A 141 9.10 -25.06 2.49
N SER A 142 10.27 -25.61 2.17
CA SER A 142 11.55 -25.07 2.63
C SER A 142 11.88 -23.73 1.98
N PHE A 143 12.17 -22.70 2.79
CA PHE A 143 12.64 -21.41 2.28
C PHE A 143 14.06 -21.41 1.72
N LEU A 144 14.90 -22.36 2.14
CA LEU A 144 16.31 -22.44 1.71
C LEU A 144 16.53 -23.48 0.61
N ARG A 145 15.71 -24.53 0.57
CA ARG A 145 15.73 -25.56 -0.46
C ARG A 145 14.47 -25.41 -1.31
N GLU A 146 14.56 -24.53 -2.29
CA GLU A 146 13.44 -23.98 -3.06
C GLU A 146 12.49 -25.02 -3.68
N SER A 147 13.00 -26.19 -4.08
CA SER A 147 12.20 -27.27 -4.66
C SER A 147 11.60 -28.22 -3.63
N ILE A 148 11.98 -28.12 -2.35
CA ILE A 148 11.72 -29.14 -1.33
C ILE A 148 10.55 -28.76 -0.42
N ALA A 149 9.64 -29.72 -0.24
CA ALA A 149 8.65 -29.73 0.83
C ALA A 149 8.71 -31.07 1.59
N ALA A 150 8.23 -31.10 2.82
CA ALA A 150 8.21 -32.33 3.61
C ALA A 150 6.98 -32.42 4.53
N ILE A 151 6.50 -33.63 4.75
CA ILE A 151 5.47 -33.96 5.74
C ILE A 151 6.06 -35.01 6.70
N LYS A 152 6.06 -34.71 7.99
CA LYS A 152 6.31 -35.68 9.05
C LYS A 152 4.98 -36.10 9.65
N TYR A 153 4.57 -37.34 9.41
CA TYR A 153 3.30 -37.92 9.82
C TYR A 153 3.54 -39.03 10.84
N GLU A 154 3.08 -38.83 12.08
CA GLU A 154 3.33 -39.70 13.23
C GLU A 154 2.00 -40.25 13.75
N VAL A 155 1.94 -41.55 13.99
CA VAL A 155 0.73 -42.23 14.47
C VAL A 155 1.06 -43.03 15.73
N CYS A 156 0.17 -42.94 16.72
CA CYS A 156 0.22 -43.72 17.95
C CYS A 156 -1.14 -44.37 18.19
N LEU A 157 -1.15 -45.69 18.43
CA LEU A 157 -2.36 -46.42 18.82
C LEU A 157 -2.42 -46.48 20.35
N LEU A 158 -3.25 -45.65 20.99
CA LEU A 158 -3.14 -45.35 22.42
C LEU A 158 -3.84 -46.36 23.34
N GLU A 159 -5.11 -46.70 23.07
CA GLU A 159 -5.92 -47.52 23.98
C GLU A 159 -6.99 -48.35 23.26
N THR A 160 -7.15 -49.61 23.68
CA THR A 160 -8.39 -50.41 23.48
C THR A 160 -8.56 -51.46 24.57
N PRO A 161 -9.79 -51.92 24.87
CA PRO A 161 -10.02 -53.12 25.65
C PRO A 161 -9.66 -54.39 24.84
N ASN A 162 -8.63 -55.13 25.26
CA ASN A 162 -8.34 -56.52 24.87
C ASN A 162 -8.23 -56.84 23.36
N ARG A 163 -7.71 -55.92 22.52
CA ARG A 163 -7.52 -56.17 21.07
C ARG A 163 -6.08 -55.83 20.65
N TRP A 164 -5.32 -56.85 20.24
CA TRP A 164 -3.91 -56.74 19.80
C TRP A 164 -3.43 -58.06 19.16
N PRO A 165 -2.53 -58.00 18.16
CA PRO A 165 -2.02 -56.79 17.50
C PRO A 165 -3.01 -56.22 16.46
N PHE A 166 -2.85 -54.95 16.06
CA PHE A 166 -3.66 -54.31 15.02
C PHE A 166 -3.06 -54.50 13.65
N VAL A 167 -3.89 -54.74 12.63
CA VAL A 167 -3.44 -54.72 11.24
C VAL A 167 -3.47 -53.27 10.76
N VAL A 168 -2.30 -52.71 10.47
CA VAL A 168 -2.16 -51.32 10.04
C VAL A 168 -1.65 -51.28 8.61
N ARG A 169 -2.24 -50.38 7.83
CA ARG A 169 -1.75 -49.99 6.52
C ARG A 169 -1.61 -48.48 6.47
N LEU A 170 -0.41 -47.99 6.21
CA LEU A 170 -0.14 -46.58 5.93
C LEU A 170 0.18 -46.46 4.44
N GLU A 171 -0.53 -45.60 3.72
CA GLU A 171 -0.31 -45.37 2.29
C GLU A 171 0.16 -43.94 2.06
N SER A 172 1.12 -43.78 1.15
CA SER A 172 1.58 -42.49 0.64
C SER A 172 1.43 -42.46 -0.86
N CYS A 173 0.68 -41.49 -1.37
CA CYS A 173 0.32 -41.43 -2.77
C CYS A 173 0.89 -40.19 -3.47
N ILE A 174 1.15 -40.32 -4.77
CA ILE A 174 1.34 -39.18 -5.68
C ILE A 174 0.36 -39.34 -6.84
N GLU A 175 -0.57 -38.40 -6.96
CA GLU A 175 -1.57 -38.36 -8.03
C GLU A 175 -0.98 -37.60 -9.22
N GLY A 176 -0.65 -38.30 -10.31
CA GLY A 176 -0.01 -37.68 -11.48
C GLY A 176 -0.92 -36.75 -12.29
N ARG A 177 -2.23 -36.96 -12.23
CA ARG A 177 -3.21 -36.19 -13.01
C ARG A 177 -4.19 -35.50 -12.07
N VAL A 178 -4.11 -34.18 -12.02
CA VAL A 178 -5.01 -33.30 -11.28
C VAL A 178 -5.61 -32.25 -12.23
N PHE A 179 -6.58 -31.48 -11.75
CA PHE A 179 -7.25 -30.47 -12.56
C PHE A 179 -7.30 -29.13 -11.82
N ASN A 180 -7.22 -28.04 -12.59
CA ASN A 180 -7.61 -26.72 -12.14
C ASN A 180 -9.13 -26.64 -11.96
N ARG A 181 -9.60 -25.72 -11.11
CA ARG A 181 -11.03 -25.40 -10.99
C ARG A 181 -11.50 -24.75 -12.29
N ARG A 182 -12.74 -24.99 -12.68
CA ARG A 182 -13.37 -24.33 -13.83
C ARG A 182 -13.95 -22.98 -13.40
N ALA A 183 -13.95 -22.01 -14.30
CA ALA A 183 -14.59 -20.72 -14.04
C ALA A 183 -16.13 -20.88 -13.94
N GLU A 184 -16.73 -20.39 -12.86
CA GLU A 184 -18.18 -20.41 -12.62
C GLU A 184 -18.68 -18.98 -12.32
N GLY A 185 -19.19 -18.27 -13.35
CA GLY A 185 -19.87 -16.98 -13.21
C GLY A 185 -18.97 -15.74 -13.04
N ASP A 186 -17.89 -15.83 -12.26
CA ASP A 186 -16.90 -14.74 -12.12
C ASP A 186 -15.75 -14.92 -13.12
N PRO A 187 -15.57 -14.00 -14.09
CA PRO A 187 -14.51 -14.11 -15.11
C PRO A 187 -13.08 -13.97 -14.55
N ARG A 188 -12.92 -13.63 -13.26
CA ARG A 188 -11.63 -13.47 -12.57
C ARG A 188 -11.13 -14.75 -11.90
N VAL A 189 -11.94 -15.80 -11.82
CA VAL A 189 -11.63 -17.03 -11.05
C VAL A 189 -11.78 -18.27 -11.92
N GLY A 190 -10.76 -19.15 -11.86
CA GLY A 190 -10.80 -20.48 -12.47
C GLY A 190 -10.25 -20.54 -13.89
N SER A 191 -9.90 -21.76 -14.30
CA SER A 191 -9.34 -22.06 -15.61
C SER A 191 -10.39 -22.15 -16.73
N LYS A 192 -9.95 -21.90 -17.96
CA LYS A 192 -10.76 -21.97 -19.19
C LYS A 192 -10.31 -23.08 -20.14
N PHE A 193 -9.54 -24.06 -19.64
CA PHE A 193 -8.97 -25.13 -20.46
C PHE A 193 -10.05 -25.99 -21.13
N GLN A 194 -9.93 -26.19 -22.44
CA GLN A 194 -10.78 -27.10 -23.22
C GLN A 194 -10.16 -28.50 -23.39
N ARG A 195 -8.89 -28.66 -22.97
CA ARG A 195 -8.06 -29.86 -23.09
C ARG A 195 -7.30 -30.13 -21.78
N ASP A 196 -6.59 -31.25 -21.75
CA ASP A 196 -5.62 -31.53 -20.68
C ASP A 196 -4.54 -30.45 -20.68
N ALA A 197 -4.29 -29.85 -19.51
CA ALA A 197 -3.38 -28.72 -19.38
C ALA A 197 -1.89 -29.11 -19.44
N TYR A 198 -1.57 -30.40 -19.29
CA TYR A 198 -0.22 -30.94 -19.42
C TYR A 198 -0.25 -32.43 -19.78
N ALA A 199 0.84 -32.91 -20.39
CA ALA A 199 1.11 -34.33 -20.62
C ALA A 199 1.98 -34.91 -19.50
N ILE A 200 1.87 -36.21 -19.25
CA ILE A 200 2.80 -36.96 -18.39
C ILE A 200 3.79 -37.68 -19.31
N ASP A 201 5.00 -37.16 -19.41
CA ASP A 201 6.03 -37.67 -20.34
C ASP A 201 6.85 -38.81 -19.73
N ARG A 202 7.04 -38.80 -18.41
CA ARG A 202 7.80 -39.83 -17.69
C ARG A 202 7.20 -40.09 -16.33
N LEU A 203 7.12 -41.37 -15.96
CA LEU A 203 6.73 -41.83 -14.63
C LEU A 203 7.64 -42.99 -14.25
N GLU A 204 8.39 -42.84 -13.15
CA GLU A 204 9.28 -43.87 -12.60
C GLU A 204 8.99 -44.07 -11.12
N TYR A 205 9.04 -45.32 -10.64
CA TYR A 205 8.83 -45.63 -9.23
C TYR A 205 9.59 -46.89 -8.80
N ASP A 206 9.89 -46.97 -7.51
CA ASP A 206 10.32 -48.18 -6.81
C ASP A 206 9.61 -48.27 -5.43
N ASN A 207 10.15 -49.03 -4.49
CA ASN A 207 9.57 -49.17 -3.14
C ASN A 207 9.86 -47.99 -2.19
N SER A 208 10.65 -47.01 -2.62
CA SER A 208 11.14 -45.91 -1.80
C SER A 208 10.83 -44.53 -2.38
N GLU A 209 10.70 -44.43 -3.71
CA GLU A 209 10.49 -43.17 -4.42
C GLU A 209 9.56 -43.28 -5.63
N THR A 210 9.02 -42.13 -6.05
CA THR A 210 8.31 -41.97 -7.32
C THR A 210 8.64 -40.62 -7.92
N ARG A 211 8.77 -40.56 -9.24
CA ARG A 211 9.12 -39.38 -9.99
C ARG A 211 8.21 -39.25 -11.20
N ILE A 212 7.61 -38.09 -11.39
CA ILE A 212 6.71 -37.76 -12.50
C ILE A 212 7.26 -36.52 -13.21
N LEU A 213 7.30 -36.55 -14.54
CA LEU A 213 7.66 -35.44 -15.41
C LEU A 213 6.43 -35.08 -16.22
N ILE A 214 6.06 -33.81 -16.14
CA ILE A 214 4.96 -33.25 -16.90
C ILE A 214 5.46 -32.15 -17.83
N THR A 215 4.79 -32.00 -18.97
CA THR A 215 5.14 -30.98 -19.97
C THR A 215 3.89 -30.30 -20.50
N THR A 216 4.05 -29.03 -20.84
CA THR A 216 3.01 -28.17 -21.41
C THR A 216 3.24 -28.01 -22.90
N GLN A 217 2.16 -27.81 -23.64
CA GLN A 217 2.16 -27.78 -25.10
C GLN A 217 2.47 -26.40 -25.66
N LEU A 218 1.77 -25.34 -25.22
CA LEU A 218 1.92 -24.01 -25.81
C LEU A 218 2.92 -23.14 -25.04
N SER A 219 2.95 -23.22 -23.71
CA SER A 219 3.96 -22.52 -22.90
C SER A 219 5.34 -23.17 -22.97
N ARG A 220 5.45 -24.43 -23.44
CA ARG A 220 6.71 -25.18 -23.61
C ARG A 220 7.57 -25.22 -22.34
N LEU A 221 6.93 -25.53 -21.22
CA LEU A 221 7.55 -25.75 -19.92
C LEU A 221 7.53 -27.23 -19.55
N ALA A 222 8.52 -27.64 -18.75
CA ALA A 222 8.55 -28.93 -18.08
C ALA A 222 8.55 -28.73 -16.56
N ALA A 223 7.85 -29.59 -15.84
CA ALA A 223 7.93 -29.67 -14.39
C ALA A 223 8.00 -31.10 -13.90
N THR A 224 8.70 -31.32 -12.79
CA THR A 224 8.75 -32.63 -12.13
C THR A 224 8.15 -32.56 -10.74
N ALA A 225 7.49 -33.65 -10.35
CA ALA A 225 7.00 -33.91 -9.00
C ALA A 225 7.57 -35.25 -8.53
N GLN A 226 8.37 -35.22 -7.47
CA GLN A 226 9.10 -36.39 -6.99
C GLN A 226 8.87 -36.59 -5.50
N ILE A 227 8.75 -37.84 -5.06
CA ILE A 227 8.61 -38.20 -3.65
C ILE A 227 9.64 -39.24 -3.23
N ARG A 228 10.09 -39.14 -1.98
CA ARG A 228 10.93 -40.13 -1.31
C ARG A 228 10.53 -40.26 0.14
N HIS A 229 10.58 -41.48 0.65
CA HIS A 229 10.05 -41.82 1.97
C HIS A 229 11.14 -42.27 2.94
N VAL A 230 10.99 -41.88 4.20
CA VAL A 230 11.72 -42.46 5.34
C VAL A 230 10.68 -42.93 6.34
N PHE A 231 10.50 -44.25 6.44
CA PHE A 231 9.56 -44.87 7.37
C PHE A 231 10.30 -45.37 8.62
N SER A 232 9.71 -45.14 9.79
CA SER A 232 10.17 -45.67 11.07
C SER A 232 9.00 -46.35 11.78
N GLY A 233 9.11 -47.64 12.05
CA GLY A 233 8.03 -48.40 12.65
C GLY A 233 8.41 -49.84 12.96
N PRO A 234 7.43 -50.68 13.37
CA PRO A 234 7.65 -52.08 13.68
C PRO A 234 8.24 -52.87 12.52
N ARG A 235 9.09 -53.86 12.80
CA ARG A 235 9.71 -54.75 11.80
C ARG A 235 8.70 -55.60 11.01
N SER A 236 7.47 -55.72 11.51
CA SER A 236 6.35 -56.40 10.85
C SER A 236 5.85 -55.65 9.61
N MET A 237 6.16 -54.36 9.48
CA MET A 237 5.73 -53.53 8.35
C MET A 237 6.53 -53.86 7.09
N GLN A 238 5.83 -54.35 6.07
CA GLN A 238 6.35 -54.62 4.74
C GLN A 238 5.97 -53.49 3.79
N VAL A 239 6.84 -53.23 2.82
CA VAL A 239 6.65 -52.15 1.84
C VAL A 239 6.19 -52.73 0.52
N GLU A 240 5.11 -52.18 -0.02
CA GLU A 240 4.56 -52.55 -1.33
C GLU A 240 4.26 -51.28 -2.13
N THR A 241 4.48 -51.32 -3.44
CA THR A 241 4.11 -50.22 -4.33
C THR A 241 3.07 -50.71 -5.33
N ALA A 242 1.99 -49.94 -5.47
CA ALA A 242 0.94 -50.16 -6.45
C ALA A 242 0.81 -48.94 -7.38
N ILE A 243 0.28 -49.16 -8.58
CA ILE A 243 0.01 -48.10 -9.56
C ILE A 243 -1.41 -48.24 -10.09
N GLU A 244 -2.15 -47.13 -10.09
CA GLU A 244 -3.51 -47.01 -10.60
C GLU A 244 -3.58 -45.82 -11.57
N GLY A 245 -3.56 -46.10 -12.88
CA GLY A 245 -3.45 -45.05 -13.89
C GLY A 245 -2.13 -44.29 -13.77
N SER A 246 -2.19 -42.99 -13.48
CA SER A 246 -1.02 -42.14 -13.20
C SER A 246 -0.78 -41.89 -11.70
N THR A 247 -1.49 -42.60 -10.83
CA THR A 247 -1.33 -42.51 -9.38
C THR A 247 -0.45 -43.64 -8.89
N VAL A 248 0.61 -43.32 -8.14
CA VAL A 248 1.47 -44.32 -7.50
C VAL A 248 1.24 -44.30 -5.99
N ILE A 249 1.07 -45.49 -5.40
CA ILE A 249 0.73 -45.72 -4.00
C ILE A 249 1.84 -46.53 -3.36
N HIS A 250 2.51 -45.99 -2.35
CA HIS A 250 3.48 -46.69 -1.51
C HIS A 250 2.81 -47.08 -0.20
N GLY A 251 2.70 -48.37 0.10
CA GLY A 251 2.04 -48.91 1.28
C GLY A 251 3.03 -49.53 2.26
N TRP A 252 2.86 -49.25 3.55
CA TRP A 252 3.48 -49.96 4.66
C TRP A 252 2.41 -50.76 5.39
N ASN A 253 2.48 -52.09 5.24
CA ASN A 253 1.47 -53.04 5.71
C ASN A 253 2.06 -53.95 6.79
N GLY A 254 1.44 -54.03 7.97
CA GLY A 254 1.95 -54.89 9.04
C GLY A 254 1.12 -54.86 10.31
N THR A 255 1.67 -55.42 11.38
CA THR A 255 1.02 -55.47 12.70
C THR A 255 1.65 -54.50 13.69
N VAL A 256 0.86 -53.74 14.44
CA VAL A 256 1.32 -52.77 15.44
C VAL A 256 0.72 -53.11 16.82
N GLU A 257 1.55 -53.06 17.86
CA GLU A 257 1.08 -53.25 19.24
C GLU A 257 0.48 -51.96 19.83
N ALA A 258 -0.40 -52.09 20.81
CA ALA A 258 -0.89 -50.93 21.55
C ALA A 258 0.27 -50.15 22.22
N GLY A 259 0.20 -48.83 22.18
CA GLY A 259 1.23 -47.90 22.66
C GLY A 259 2.43 -47.74 21.75
N GLN A 260 2.58 -48.54 20.68
CA GLN A 260 3.66 -48.34 19.71
C GLN A 260 3.39 -47.15 18.79
N LYS A 261 4.48 -46.47 18.42
CA LYS A 261 4.48 -45.37 17.46
C LYS A 261 5.12 -45.83 16.16
N PHE A 262 4.59 -45.34 15.05
CA PHE A 262 5.23 -45.40 13.75
C PHE A 262 5.11 -44.04 13.06
N SER A 263 6.02 -43.75 12.15
CA SER A 263 6.06 -42.47 11.44
C SER A 263 6.55 -42.62 10.02
N LEU A 264 6.08 -41.71 9.19
CA LEU A 264 6.51 -41.52 7.82
C LEU A 264 6.97 -40.08 7.65
N VAL A 265 8.21 -39.91 7.21
CA VAL A 265 8.65 -38.64 6.62
C VAL A 265 8.58 -38.76 5.12
N LYS A 266 7.73 -37.95 4.51
CA LYS A 266 7.57 -37.84 3.06
C LYS A 266 8.26 -36.57 2.59
N TYR A 267 9.34 -36.73 1.84
CA TYR A 267 10.01 -35.62 1.15
C TYR A 267 9.43 -35.50 -0.25
N MET A 268 9.24 -34.27 -0.70
CA MET A 268 8.70 -33.92 -2.00
C MET A 268 9.66 -32.95 -2.68
N ALA A 269 9.95 -33.15 -3.97
CA ALA A 269 10.68 -32.20 -4.79
C ALA A 269 9.84 -31.78 -6.00
N TYR A 270 9.71 -30.47 -6.20
CA TYR A 270 9.06 -29.84 -7.33
C TYR A 270 9.98 -28.83 -7.98
N GLN A 271 10.20 -28.98 -9.28
CA GLN A 271 11.06 -28.07 -10.04
C GLN A 271 10.48 -27.89 -11.44
N MET A 272 10.64 -26.69 -11.98
CA MET A 272 10.31 -26.38 -13.38
C MET A 272 11.54 -25.96 -14.17
N ALA A 273 11.44 -26.11 -15.49
CA ALA A 273 12.39 -25.57 -16.45
C ALA A 273 11.70 -25.34 -17.81
N ALA A 274 12.42 -24.75 -18.76
CA ALA A 274 12.02 -24.79 -20.15
C ALA A 274 11.98 -26.25 -20.65
N LEU A 275 11.15 -26.55 -21.64
CA LEU A 275 10.95 -27.92 -22.14
C LEU A 275 12.24 -28.57 -22.64
N GLU A 276 13.14 -27.80 -23.24
CA GLU A 276 14.47 -28.25 -23.68
C GLU A 276 15.37 -28.72 -22.52
N ASP A 277 15.14 -28.23 -21.30
CA ASP A 277 15.92 -28.54 -20.10
C ASP A 277 15.24 -29.59 -19.21
N ALA A 278 14.18 -30.24 -19.68
CA ALA A 278 13.38 -31.19 -18.90
C ALA A 278 14.22 -32.33 -18.28
N GLY A 279 15.25 -32.82 -19.01
CA GLY A 279 16.15 -33.87 -18.52
C GLY A 279 17.02 -33.42 -17.34
N SER A 280 17.55 -32.20 -17.39
CA SER A 280 18.34 -31.59 -16.30
C SER A 280 17.46 -31.31 -15.09
N CYS A 281 16.29 -30.72 -15.31
CA CYS A 281 15.27 -30.46 -14.29
C CYS A 281 14.89 -31.74 -13.52
N TRP A 282 14.64 -32.84 -14.24
CA TRP A 282 14.35 -34.15 -13.67
C TRP A 282 15.48 -34.67 -12.77
N ALA A 283 16.73 -34.56 -13.21
CA ALA A 283 17.89 -35.08 -12.50
C ALA A 283 18.26 -34.23 -11.27
N GLU A 284 18.22 -32.90 -11.39
CA GLU A 284 18.54 -31.97 -10.30
C GLU A 284 17.55 -32.08 -9.14
N ALA A 285 16.24 -32.13 -9.45
CA ALA A 285 15.21 -32.31 -8.44
C ALA A 285 15.40 -33.62 -7.66
N HIS A 286 15.82 -34.69 -8.35
CA HIS A 286 16.08 -35.99 -7.73
C HIS A 286 17.29 -35.95 -6.80
N GLN A 287 18.38 -35.31 -7.23
CA GLN A 287 19.56 -35.14 -6.39
C GLN A 287 19.24 -34.35 -5.12
N GLU A 288 18.47 -33.27 -5.24
CA GLU A 288 18.10 -32.45 -4.09
C GLU A 288 17.13 -33.19 -3.15
N LEU A 289 16.19 -33.98 -3.71
CA LEU A 289 15.31 -34.86 -2.94
C LEU A 289 16.10 -35.89 -2.12
N ILE A 290 17.13 -36.51 -2.71
CA ILE A 290 18.00 -37.46 -2.01
C ILE A 290 18.73 -36.75 -0.86
N ARG A 291 19.36 -35.60 -1.11
CA ARG A 291 20.07 -34.83 -0.08
C ARG A 291 19.15 -34.45 1.07
N ALA A 292 17.98 -33.88 0.78
CA ALA A 292 16.99 -33.52 1.79
C ALA A 292 16.56 -34.73 2.64
N SER A 293 16.36 -35.89 2.01
CA SER A 293 16.00 -37.12 2.73
C SER A 293 17.12 -37.68 3.62
N GLN A 294 18.39 -37.49 3.21
CA GLN A 294 19.57 -37.91 3.97
C GLN A 294 19.84 -37.01 5.17
N ASP A 295 19.66 -35.69 5.00
CA ASP A 295 19.84 -34.71 6.06
C ASP A 295 18.75 -34.82 7.14
N GLY A 296 17.51 -35.13 6.73
CA GLY A 296 16.40 -35.38 7.64
C GLY A 296 15.48 -34.18 7.86
N PHE A 297 14.24 -34.45 8.28
CA PHE A 297 13.21 -33.44 8.54
C PHE A 297 13.65 -32.35 9.53
N GLU A 298 14.34 -32.73 10.60
CA GLU A 298 14.77 -31.79 11.64
C GLU A 298 15.80 -30.78 11.11
N VAL A 299 16.62 -31.16 10.12
CA VAL A 299 17.54 -30.21 9.47
C VAL A 299 16.74 -29.19 8.67
N LEU A 300 15.79 -29.63 7.83
CA LEU A 300 14.92 -28.73 7.06
C LEU A 300 14.13 -27.77 7.97
N PHE A 301 13.62 -28.27 9.09
CA PHE A 301 12.89 -27.46 10.06
C PHE A 301 13.79 -26.41 10.71
N ASN A 302 15.02 -26.78 11.12
CA ASN A 302 15.96 -25.85 11.74
C ASN A 302 16.49 -24.81 10.74
N GLU A 303 16.77 -25.20 9.50
CA GLU A 303 17.10 -24.31 8.38
C GLU A 303 16.02 -23.24 8.21
N GLN A 304 14.77 -23.68 8.13
CA GLN A 304 13.62 -22.79 7.99
C GLN A 304 13.43 -21.87 9.20
N ARG A 305 13.54 -22.40 10.41
CA ARG A 305 13.43 -21.60 11.65
C ARG A 305 14.49 -20.49 11.69
N SER A 306 15.74 -20.80 11.30
CA SER A 306 16.80 -19.81 11.23
C SER A 306 16.48 -18.72 10.20
N PHE A 307 16.06 -19.12 8.99
CA PHE A 307 15.67 -18.17 7.95
C PHE A 307 14.54 -17.23 8.41
N LEU A 308 13.49 -17.79 9.02
CA LEU A 308 12.36 -16.99 9.51
C LEU A 308 12.72 -16.15 10.73
N SER A 309 13.62 -16.60 11.60
CA SER A 309 14.12 -15.78 12.70
C SER A 309 14.83 -14.52 12.18
N GLU A 310 15.68 -14.65 11.17
CA GLU A 310 16.33 -13.49 10.53
C GLU A 310 15.32 -12.56 9.83
N PHE A 311 14.30 -13.14 9.19
CA PHE A 311 13.22 -12.35 8.60
C PHE A 311 12.46 -11.56 9.65
N TRP A 312 11.98 -12.22 10.71
CA TRP A 312 11.19 -11.58 11.76
C TRP A 312 12.01 -10.58 12.56
N GLU A 313 13.30 -10.80 12.72
CA GLU A 313 14.18 -9.78 13.30
C GLU A 313 14.06 -8.47 12.53
N ARG A 314 14.02 -8.50 11.19
CA ARG A 314 14.02 -7.33 10.29
C ARG A 314 12.63 -6.76 10.01
N ALA A 315 11.63 -7.62 9.87
CA ALA A 315 10.34 -7.29 9.28
C ALA A 315 9.16 -7.28 10.27
N ASP A 316 9.33 -7.78 11.51
CA ASP A 316 8.21 -7.83 12.46
C ASP A 316 7.68 -6.41 12.79
N VAL A 317 6.36 -6.35 12.94
CA VAL A 317 5.64 -5.17 13.37
C VAL A 317 4.93 -5.51 14.66
N VAL A 318 5.39 -4.92 15.76
CA VAL A 318 4.86 -5.18 17.09
C VAL A 318 3.79 -4.16 17.44
N VAL A 319 2.57 -4.65 17.72
CA VAL A 319 1.43 -3.85 18.20
C VAL A 319 1.03 -4.38 19.57
N GLU A 320 1.18 -3.54 20.60
CA GLU A 320 0.68 -3.82 21.95
C GLU A 320 -0.66 -3.12 22.17
N GLY A 321 -1.60 -3.80 22.83
CA GLY A 321 -2.97 -3.31 23.05
C GLY A 321 -4.02 -3.97 22.15
N ASP A 322 -3.61 -4.62 21.05
CA ASP A 322 -4.51 -5.37 20.17
C ASP A 322 -3.85 -6.66 19.63
N SER A 323 -4.17 -7.80 20.26
CA SER A 323 -3.61 -9.09 19.87
C SER A 323 -4.15 -9.62 18.53
N LYS A 324 -5.35 -9.20 18.12
CA LYS A 324 -5.94 -9.61 16.84
C LYS A 324 -5.22 -8.92 15.69
N VAL A 325 -4.92 -7.63 15.84
CA VAL A 325 -4.09 -6.88 14.87
C VAL A 325 -2.68 -7.46 14.81
N GLN A 326 -2.06 -7.72 15.97
CA GLN A 326 -0.71 -8.29 16.02
C GLN A 326 -0.63 -9.64 15.26
N GLN A 327 -1.60 -10.52 15.48
CA GLN A 327 -1.69 -11.81 14.81
C GLN A 327 -1.89 -11.62 13.29
N ALA A 328 -2.79 -10.73 12.89
CA ALA A 328 -3.11 -10.46 11.50
C ALA A 328 -1.95 -9.84 10.71
N LEU A 329 -1.21 -8.90 11.31
CA LEU A 329 0.00 -8.33 10.69
C LEU A 329 1.04 -9.42 10.41
N ARG A 330 1.36 -10.25 11.39
CA ARG A 330 2.33 -11.36 11.21
C ARG A 330 1.84 -12.36 10.16
N PHE A 331 0.55 -12.67 10.14
CA PHE A 331 -0.04 -13.51 9.10
C PHE A 331 0.17 -12.92 7.69
N ASN A 332 -0.15 -11.63 7.51
CA ASN A 332 -0.02 -10.94 6.24
C ASN A 332 1.44 -10.89 5.77
N LEU A 333 2.36 -10.50 6.65
CA LEU A 333 3.79 -10.40 6.32
C LEU A 333 4.41 -11.76 5.98
N PHE A 334 4.00 -12.82 6.68
CA PHE A 334 4.40 -14.19 6.35
C PHE A 334 3.92 -14.61 4.97
N HIS A 335 2.65 -14.37 4.66
CA HIS A 335 2.06 -14.71 3.36
C HIS A 335 2.68 -13.94 2.20
N VAL A 336 3.03 -12.66 2.39
CA VAL A 336 3.82 -11.87 1.42
C VAL A 336 5.19 -12.52 1.20
N LEU A 337 5.94 -12.83 2.26
CA LEU A 337 7.26 -13.46 2.16
C LEU A 337 7.24 -14.79 1.41
N GLN A 338 6.25 -15.64 1.68
CA GLN A 338 6.15 -16.96 1.07
C GLN A 338 5.57 -16.96 -0.34
N SER A 339 4.89 -15.89 -0.75
CA SER A 339 4.34 -15.78 -2.11
C SER A 339 5.32 -15.12 -3.09
N THR A 340 6.38 -14.48 -2.59
CA THR A 340 7.26 -13.63 -3.40
C THR A 340 8.34 -14.43 -4.13
N GLY A 341 8.39 -14.32 -5.46
CA GLY A 341 9.47 -14.87 -6.29
C GLY A 341 10.86 -14.28 -5.95
N ARG A 342 11.91 -15.12 -6.02
CA ARG A 342 13.24 -14.78 -5.47
C ARG A 342 14.40 -14.82 -6.47
N LYS A 343 14.11 -15.11 -7.74
CA LYS A 343 15.14 -15.41 -8.76
C LYS A 343 15.23 -14.42 -9.91
N GLY A 344 14.38 -13.40 -9.97
CA GLY A 344 14.32 -12.50 -11.12
C GLY A 344 13.72 -13.11 -12.38
N LYS A 345 13.05 -14.26 -12.24
CA LYS A 345 12.37 -14.98 -13.34
C LYS A 345 10.87 -15.12 -13.13
N THR A 346 10.40 -14.93 -11.90
CA THR A 346 9.00 -15.03 -11.51
C THR A 346 8.64 -13.82 -10.65
N GLY A 347 7.39 -13.42 -10.72
CA GLY A 347 6.82 -12.32 -9.96
C GLY A 347 6.08 -12.79 -8.71
N LEU A 348 5.10 -11.98 -8.31
CA LEU A 348 4.19 -12.24 -7.20
C LEU A 348 2.76 -12.32 -7.74
N ALA A 349 2.14 -13.50 -7.65
CA ALA A 349 0.75 -13.67 -8.07
C ALA A 349 -0.21 -12.88 -7.13
N ALA A 350 -1.28 -12.32 -7.68
CA ALA A 350 -2.27 -11.54 -6.92
C ALA A 350 -2.93 -12.36 -5.77
N LYS A 351 -3.02 -13.68 -5.95
CA LYS A 351 -3.51 -14.64 -4.94
C LYS A 351 -2.42 -15.49 -4.27
N GLY A 352 -1.16 -15.06 -4.40
CA GLY A 352 0.01 -15.83 -4.00
C GLY A 352 0.01 -17.22 -4.64
N LEU A 353 0.65 -18.19 -3.98
CA LEU A 353 0.62 -19.60 -4.38
C LEU A 353 -0.39 -20.40 -3.54
N THR A 354 -1.54 -19.78 -3.27
CA THR A 354 -2.55 -20.29 -2.34
C THR A 354 -3.84 -20.73 -3.02
N GLY A 355 -3.99 -20.44 -4.31
CA GLY A 355 -5.19 -20.76 -5.08
C GLY A 355 -5.06 -20.33 -6.53
N GLU A 356 -6.16 -20.45 -7.26
CA GLU A 356 -6.22 -20.19 -8.71
C GLU A 356 -6.97 -18.90 -9.06
N GLY A 357 -7.37 -18.09 -8.07
CA GLY A 357 -7.94 -16.77 -8.34
C GLY A 357 -6.92 -15.90 -9.08
N TYR A 358 -7.40 -15.10 -10.05
CA TYR A 358 -6.55 -14.36 -10.99
C TYR A 358 -5.54 -15.22 -11.77
N GLU A 359 -5.76 -16.55 -11.85
CA GLU A 359 -5.02 -17.46 -12.72
C GLU A 359 -3.49 -17.49 -12.51
N GLY A 360 -2.99 -16.97 -11.38
CA GLY A 360 -1.57 -16.86 -11.07
C GLY A 360 -0.86 -15.65 -11.71
N HIS A 361 -1.60 -14.69 -12.25
CA HIS A 361 -1.03 -13.51 -12.93
C HIS A 361 -0.37 -12.51 -11.96
N TYR A 362 0.64 -11.82 -12.49
CA TYR A 362 1.30 -10.69 -11.89
C TYR A 362 0.72 -9.38 -12.41
N PHE A 363 0.52 -8.43 -11.50
CA PHE A 363 -0.08 -7.12 -11.75
C PHE A 363 0.79 -6.00 -11.14
N TRP A 364 0.40 -4.75 -11.40
CA TRP A 364 0.95 -3.54 -10.76
C TRP A 364 0.88 -3.55 -9.22
N ASP A 365 0.03 -4.41 -8.65
CA ASP A 365 -0.08 -4.73 -7.23
C ASP A 365 1.30 -4.95 -6.57
N THR A 366 2.19 -5.64 -7.29
CA THR A 366 3.55 -5.94 -6.83
C THR A 366 4.30 -4.65 -6.53
N GLU A 367 4.31 -3.72 -7.48
CA GLU A 367 5.11 -2.51 -7.42
C GLU A 367 4.59 -1.47 -6.43
N ILE A 368 3.26 -1.30 -6.35
CA ILE A 368 2.66 -0.25 -5.54
C ILE A 368 2.37 -0.70 -4.10
N TYR A 369 1.92 -1.95 -3.92
CA TYR A 369 1.39 -2.40 -2.62
C TYR A 369 2.36 -3.28 -1.83
N VAL A 370 3.19 -4.08 -2.51
CA VAL A 370 4.05 -5.07 -1.85
C VAL A 370 5.51 -4.64 -1.80
N LEU A 371 6.04 -4.08 -2.90
CA LEU A 371 7.44 -3.67 -2.95
C LEU A 371 7.86 -2.68 -1.88
N PRO A 372 7.06 -1.68 -1.43
CA PRO A 372 7.53 -0.80 -0.36
C PRO A 372 7.91 -1.56 0.92
N PHE A 373 7.14 -2.58 1.31
CA PHE A 373 7.50 -3.44 2.45
C PHE A 373 8.84 -4.14 2.21
N LEU A 374 9.01 -4.78 1.05
CA LEU A 374 10.22 -5.53 0.73
C LEU A 374 11.44 -4.61 0.56
N ILE A 375 11.29 -3.43 -0.02
CA ILE A 375 12.37 -2.44 -0.19
C ILE A 375 12.97 -2.06 1.16
N TYR A 376 12.13 -1.83 2.17
CA TYR A 376 12.57 -1.38 3.50
C TYR A 376 12.88 -2.51 4.48
N THR A 377 12.77 -3.78 4.09
CA THR A 377 13.02 -4.93 5.00
C THR A 377 13.90 -6.03 4.38
N MET A 378 13.74 -6.28 3.09
CA MET A 378 14.39 -7.32 2.30
C MET A 378 14.72 -6.84 0.87
N PRO A 379 15.57 -5.79 0.71
CA PRO A 379 15.83 -5.17 -0.58
C PRO A 379 16.40 -6.14 -1.62
N GLU A 380 17.08 -7.22 -1.20
CA GLU A 380 17.55 -8.25 -2.12
C GLU A 380 16.41 -9.00 -2.82
N ILE A 381 15.28 -9.20 -2.14
CA ILE A 381 14.07 -9.81 -2.74
C ILE A 381 13.35 -8.77 -3.61
N ALA A 382 13.24 -7.53 -3.14
CA ALA A 382 12.66 -6.44 -3.93
C ALA A 382 13.37 -6.27 -5.29
N ARG A 383 14.71 -6.30 -5.28
CA ARG A 383 15.53 -6.27 -6.50
C ARG A 383 15.16 -7.40 -7.45
N LYS A 384 14.95 -8.62 -6.95
CA LYS A 384 14.61 -9.78 -7.78
C LYS A 384 13.24 -9.62 -8.45
N LEU A 385 12.24 -9.07 -7.77
CA LEU A 385 10.96 -8.76 -8.43
C LEU A 385 11.10 -7.70 -9.53
N LEU A 386 11.93 -6.68 -9.32
CA LEU A 386 12.20 -5.65 -10.34
C LEU A 386 13.04 -6.20 -11.51
N GLU A 387 13.97 -7.11 -11.25
CA GLU A 387 14.71 -7.84 -12.28
C GLU A 387 13.80 -8.70 -13.15
N TYR A 388 12.70 -9.25 -12.62
CA TYR A 388 11.69 -9.92 -13.43
C TYR A 388 11.07 -8.96 -14.46
N ARG A 389 10.68 -7.73 -14.06
CA ARG A 389 10.19 -6.71 -15.01
C ARG A 389 11.24 -6.41 -16.09
N TYR A 390 12.50 -6.27 -15.71
CA TYR A 390 13.57 -6.08 -16.69
C TYR A 390 13.72 -7.28 -17.65
N SER A 391 13.58 -8.52 -17.15
CA SER A 391 13.71 -9.74 -17.95
C SER A 391 12.66 -9.87 -19.06
N ILE A 392 11.52 -9.20 -18.92
CA ILE A 392 10.42 -9.19 -19.90
C ILE A 392 10.37 -7.88 -20.73
N LEU A 393 11.37 -7.00 -20.62
CA LEU A 393 11.38 -5.70 -21.31
C LEU A 393 11.24 -5.83 -22.84
N ASP A 394 11.83 -6.86 -23.44
CA ASP A 394 11.71 -7.09 -24.88
C ASP A 394 10.29 -7.46 -25.31
N LYS A 395 9.55 -8.20 -24.48
CA LYS A 395 8.11 -8.46 -24.70
C LYS A 395 7.29 -7.18 -24.53
N ALA A 396 7.65 -6.33 -23.57
CA ALA A 396 7.00 -5.02 -23.40
C ALA A 396 7.24 -4.09 -24.61
N ARG A 397 8.45 -4.11 -25.21
CA ARG A 397 8.76 -3.41 -26.48
C ARG A 397 7.92 -3.94 -27.63
N GLN A 398 7.79 -5.27 -27.72
CA GLN A 398 6.93 -5.91 -28.72
C GLN A 398 5.46 -5.50 -28.52
N ARG A 399 4.98 -5.44 -27.28
CA ARG A 399 3.61 -5.02 -26.96
C ARG A 399 3.36 -3.57 -27.35
N ALA A 400 4.29 -2.65 -27.06
CA ALA A 400 4.18 -1.25 -27.50
C ALA A 400 4.04 -1.17 -29.02
N LYS A 401 4.90 -1.89 -29.76
CA LYS A 401 4.82 -1.95 -31.23
C LYS A 401 3.49 -2.50 -31.74
N ILE A 402 2.94 -3.54 -31.09
CA ILE A 402 1.61 -4.09 -31.42
C ILE A 402 0.54 -3.03 -31.22
N MET A 403 0.65 -2.21 -30.18
CA MET A 403 -0.28 -1.10 -29.92
C MET A 403 -0.02 0.15 -30.78
N SER A 404 0.84 0.06 -31.80
CA SER A 404 1.28 1.20 -32.64
C SER A 404 2.02 2.29 -31.87
N GLU A 405 2.61 1.94 -30.72
CA GLU A 405 3.38 2.84 -29.88
C GLU A 405 4.89 2.59 -29.96
N LYS A 406 5.68 3.58 -29.50
CA LYS A 406 7.14 3.45 -29.30
C LYS A 406 7.47 3.05 -27.87
N GLY A 407 8.72 2.65 -27.64
CA GLY A 407 9.21 2.33 -26.31
C GLY A 407 8.77 0.96 -25.82
N ALA A 408 8.39 0.86 -24.55
CA ALA A 408 7.93 -0.37 -23.92
C ALA A 408 6.56 -0.17 -23.27
N LEU A 409 5.65 -1.14 -23.41
CA LEU A 409 4.35 -1.21 -22.75
C LEU A 409 4.28 -2.53 -21.98
N PHE A 410 4.40 -2.46 -20.65
CA PHE A 410 4.27 -3.67 -19.83
C PHE A 410 2.82 -4.18 -19.84
N PRO A 411 2.61 -5.50 -19.83
CA PRO A 411 1.27 -6.08 -19.83
C PRO A 411 0.55 -5.79 -18.52
N TRP A 412 -0.76 -5.53 -18.59
CA TRP A 412 -1.59 -5.29 -17.39
C TRP A 412 -1.60 -6.49 -16.45
N ARG A 413 -1.73 -7.69 -17.03
CA ARG A 413 -1.63 -8.97 -16.34
C ARG A 413 -0.83 -9.95 -17.19
N THR A 414 0.01 -10.75 -16.55
CA THR A 414 0.90 -11.68 -17.23
C THR A 414 1.51 -12.71 -16.27
N ILE A 415 2.04 -13.82 -16.80
CA ILE A 415 3.01 -14.69 -16.13
C ILE A 415 4.38 -14.60 -16.83
N ASP A 416 4.40 -14.62 -18.17
CA ASP A 416 5.64 -14.74 -18.95
C ASP A 416 6.13 -13.43 -19.60
N GLY A 417 5.34 -12.36 -19.50
CA GLY A 417 5.56 -11.05 -20.12
C GLY A 417 4.61 -10.71 -21.28
N GLU A 418 3.82 -11.65 -21.80
CA GLU A 418 2.76 -11.36 -22.77
C GLU A 418 1.51 -10.76 -22.09
N GLU A 419 0.76 -9.91 -22.81
CA GLU A 419 -0.53 -9.40 -22.33
C GLU A 419 -1.60 -10.48 -22.47
N VAL A 420 -2.33 -10.74 -21.38
CA VAL A 420 -3.36 -11.79 -21.33
C VAL A 420 -4.73 -11.28 -20.86
N SER A 421 -4.90 -9.96 -20.72
CA SER A 421 -6.21 -9.38 -20.43
C SER A 421 -7.14 -9.47 -21.64
N ALA A 422 -8.21 -10.26 -21.50
CA ALA A 422 -9.28 -10.35 -22.50
C ALA A 422 -10.20 -9.11 -22.54
N TYR A 423 -10.09 -8.22 -21.56
CA TYR A 423 -10.90 -7.01 -21.49
C TYR A 423 -9.96 -5.81 -21.51
N TYR A 424 -9.76 -5.23 -22.70
CA TYR A 424 -8.82 -4.13 -22.90
C TYR A 424 -9.21 -2.82 -22.17
N PRO A 425 -10.49 -2.44 -21.98
CA PRO A 425 -10.84 -1.15 -21.37
C PRO A 425 -10.38 -1.05 -19.90
N ALA A 426 -10.47 -2.14 -19.13
CA ALA A 426 -9.88 -2.26 -17.79
C ALA A 426 -8.70 -3.25 -17.81
N GLY A 427 -7.91 -3.18 -18.87
CA GLY A 427 -6.76 -4.04 -19.14
C GLY A 427 -5.65 -3.22 -19.78
N THR A 428 -5.37 -3.47 -21.06
CA THR A 428 -4.33 -2.75 -21.82
C THR A 428 -4.45 -1.22 -21.80
N ALA A 429 -5.66 -0.65 -21.65
CA ALA A 429 -5.84 0.80 -21.54
C ALA A 429 -5.31 1.39 -20.21
N GLN A 430 -4.93 0.56 -19.23
CA GLN A 430 -4.29 0.97 -17.98
C GLN A 430 -2.79 1.14 -18.16
N TYR A 431 -2.41 2.11 -19.00
CA TYR A 431 -1.01 2.45 -19.31
C TYR A 431 -0.19 2.85 -18.06
N HIS A 432 -0.86 3.24 -16.97
CA HIS A 432 -0.21 3.70 -15.74
C HIS A 432 0.75 2.66 -15.12
N ILE A 433 0.56 1.35 -15.39
CA ILE A 433 1.47 0.29 -14.93
C ILE A 433 2.94 0.57 -15.25
N ASN A 434 3.21 1.21 -16.38
CA ASN A 434 4.57 1.61 -16.75
C ASN A 434 5.18 2.60 -15.76
N ALA A 435 4.41 3.62 -15.37
CA ALA A 435 4.85 4.61 -14.41
C ALA A 435 4.93 4.02 -12.99
N ASP A 436 4.09 3.05 -12.65
CA ASP A 436 4.14 2.32 -11.38
C ASP A 436 5.44 1.51 -11.23
N ILE A 437 5.85 0.81 -12.30
CA ILE A 437 7.12 0.09 -12.36
C ILE A 437 8.30 1.03 -12.17
N ILE A 438 8.31 2.16 -12.88
CA ILE A 438 9.38 3.16 -12.73
C ILE A 438 9.38 3.80 -11.34
N TYR A 439 8.20 4.08 -10.78
CA TYR A 439 8.07 4.60 -9.43
C TYR A 439 8.71 3.66 -8.40
N ALA A 440 8.44 2.35 -8.51
CA ALA A 440 9.01 1.34 -7.62
C ALA A 440 10.52 1.14 -7.85
N MET A 441 10.99 1.16 -9.10
CA MET A 441 12.43 1.11 -9.42
C MET A 441 13.19 2.32 -8.86
N GLU A 442 12.66 3.52 -9.04
CA GLU A 442 13.21 4.75 -8.47
C GLU A 442 13.26 4.65 -6.93
N LYS A 443 12.16 4.22 -6.30
CA LYS A 443 12.09 4.04 -4.84
C LYS A 443 13.13 3.03 -4.34
N TYR A 444 13.25 1.88 -5.00
CA TYR A 444 14.23 0.86 -4.66
C TYR A 444 15.66 1.40 -4.73
N CYS A 445 16.05 2.03 -5.85
CA CYS A 445 17.40 2.59 -6.01
C CYS A 445 17.70 3.67 -4.97
N LYS A 446 16.76 4.56 -4.69
CA LYS A 446 16.91 5.59 -3.64
C LYS A 446 17.06 4.98 -2.24
N ALA A 447 16.24 3.99 -1.91
CA ALA A 447 16.24 3.37 -0.59
C ALA A 447 17.45 2.44 -0.36
N SER A 448 17.92 1.73 -1.39
CA SER A 448 19.03 0.76 -1.29
C SER A 448 20.40 1.34 -1.62
N ASN A 449 20.44 2.48 -2.32
CA ASN A 449 21.64 3.04 -2.94
C ASN A 449 22.31 2.10 -3.96
N ASP A 450 21.50 1.32 -4.70
CA ASP A 450 21.94 0.38 -5.74
C ASP A 450 22.16 1.11 -7.09
N ILE A 451 23.30 1.79 -7.20
CA ILE A 451 23.67 2.63 -8.35
C ILE A 451 23.86 1.80 -9.63
N GLU A 452 24.37 0.56 -9.51
CA GLU A 452 24.55 -0.31 -10.68
C GLU A 452 23.19 -0.74 -11.26
N PHE A 453 22.18 -0.97 -10.41
CA PHE A 453 20.83 -1.20 -10.89
C PHE A 453 20.21 0.07 -11.50
N LEU A 454 20.47 1.24 -10.89
CA LEU A 454 19.99 2.55 -11.37
C LEU A 454 20.49 2.88 -12.79
N TYR A 455 21.80 2.84 -13.01
CA TYR A 455 22.43 3.17 -14.29
C TYR A 455 22.50 1.97 -15.27
N GLY A 456 22.00 0.81 -14.87
CA GLY A 456 21.85 -0.35 -15.74
C GLY A 456 20.38 -0.57 -16.12
N PRO A 457 19.71 -1.61 -15.57
CA PRO A 457 18.32 -1.92 -15.88
C PRO A 457 17.34 -0.74 -15.76
N VAL A 458 17.41 0.05 -14.70
CA VAL A 458 16.42 1.11 -14.43
C VAL A 458 16.50 2.24 -15.46
N ALA A 459 17.70 2.71 -15.81
CA ALA A 459 17.88 3.74 -16.83
C ALA A 459 17.33 3.31 -18.20
N GLU A 460 17.50 2.03 -18.57
CA GLU A 460 16.96 1.49 -19.81
C GLU A 460 15.43 1.44 -19.80
N VAL A 461 14.83 0.92 -18.73
CA VAL A 461 13.36 0.86 -18.60
C VAL A 461 12.77 2.28 -18.54
N ALA A 462 13.43 3.22 -17.85
CA ALA A 462 13.01 4.61 -17.77
C ALA A 462 12.98 5.29 -19.15
N ALA A 463 14.01 5.06 -19.97
CA ALA A 463 14.05 5.57 -21.34
C ALA A 463 12.93 4.99 -22.23
N GLU A 464 12.70 3.67 -22.16
CA GLU A 464 11.68 3.02 -22.99
C GLU A 464 10.26 3.35 -22.55
N THR A 465 10.02 3.52 -21.26
CA THR A 465 8.70 3.98 -20.75
C THR A 465 8.47 5.46 -21.07
N ALA A 466 9.51 6.32 -21.03
CA ALA A 466 9.41 7.70 -21.47
C ALA A 466 9.05 7.82 -22.97
N ARG A 467 9.65 6.97 -23.82
CA ARG A 467 9.29 6.87 -25.24
C ARG A 467 7.83 6.51 -25.45
N LEU A 468 7.28 5.60 -24.64
CA LEU A 468 5.86 5.27 -24.68
C LEU A 468 5.00 6.50 -24.39
N TRP A 469 5.28 7.22 -23.30
CA TRP A 469 4.49 8.40 -22.93
C TRP A 469 4.51 9.48 -24.01
N ILE A 470 5.67 9.73 -24.65
CA ILE A 470 5.77 10.66 -25.79
C ILE A 470 5.01 10.18 -27.02
N SER A 471 4.94 8.87 -27.24
CA SER A 471 4.23 8.27 -28.37
C SER A 471 2.72 8.34 -28.19
N LEU A 472 2.26 8.04 -26.97
CA LEU A 472 0.84 7.98 -26.60
C LEU A 472 0.22 9.39 -26.45
N GLY A 473 0.96 10.32 -25.83
CA GLY A 473 0.48 11.67 -25.59
C GLY A 473 0.71 12.64 -26.74
N HIS A 474 0.05 13.79 -26.69
CA HIS A 474 0.17 14.84 -27.71
C HIS A 474 0.05 16.24 -27.11
N TYR A 475 0.50 17.26 -27.85
CA TYR A 475 0.31 18.66 -27.46
C TYR A 475 -1.00 19.19 -28.03
N SER A 476 -1.80 19.81 -27.16
CA SER A 476 -3.00 20.54 -27.54
C SER A 476 -2.68 21.98 -28.00
N GLU A 477 -3.68 22.70 -28.52
CA GLU A 477 -3.51 24.06 -29.04
C GLU A 477 -2.98 25.05 -28.01
N ASP A 478 -3.30 24.86 -26.73
CA ASP A 478 -2.79 25.66 -25.60
C ASP A 478 -1.37 25.26 -25.15
N LYS A 479 -0.72 24.36 -25.91
CA LYS A 479 0.61 23.81 -25.68
C LYS A 479 0.73 22.97 -24.40
N ARG A 480 -0.38 22.44 -23.89
CA ARG A 480 -0.35 21.43 -22.83
C ARG A 480 -0.17 20.03 -23.43
N PHE A 481 0.65 19.21 -22.77
CA PHE A 481 0.81 17.80 -23.12
C PHE A 481 -0.31 17.00 -22.48
N ARG A 482 -1.06 16.24 -23.27
CA ARG A 482 -2.26 15.49 -22.88
C ARG A 482 -2.08 14.02 -23.15
N ILE A 483 -2.77 13.20 -22.37
CA ILE A 483 -2.86 11.75 -22.57
C ILE A 483 -4.35 11.42 -22.51
N ASP A 484 -4.87 10.95 -23.63
CA ASP A 484 -6.29 10.77 -23.88
C ASP A 484 -6.62 9.27 -24.07
N GLU A 485 -7.89 8.88 -23.93
CA GLU A 485 -8.38 7.49 -24.05
C GLU A 485 -7.69 6.43 -23.15
N VAL A 486 -7.39 6.79 -21.90
CA VAL A 486 -6.74 5.90 -20.93
C VAL A 486 -7.67 5.47 -19.79
N THR A 487 -7.28 4.44 -19.05
CA THR A 487 -7.96 4.02 -17.82
C THR A 487 -7.01 4.17 -16.64
N GLY A 488 -7.45 4.85 -15.58
CA GLY A 488 -6.69 4.94 -14.33
C GLY A 488 -6.94 3.75 -13.40
N PRO A 489 -6.42 3.77 -12.16
CA PRO A 489 -6.71 2.76 -11.14
C PRO A 489 -8.19 2.50 -10.89
N ASP A 490 -9.05 3.50 -11.09
CA ASP A 490 -10.50 3.31 -11.02
C ASP A 490 -11.06 2.60 -12.26
N GLU A 491 -11.15 1.28 -12.21
CA GLU A 491 -11.72 0.46 -13.29
C GLU A 491 -13.25 0.60 -13.46
N TYR A 492 -13.92 1.44 -12.65
CA TYR A 492 -15.33 1.83 -12.82
C TYR A 492 -15.51 3.07 -13.71
N THR A 493 -14.42 3.57 -14.29
CA THR A 493 -14.44 4.57 -15.36
C THR A 493 -13.28 4.27 -16.32
N VAL A 494 -13.58 3.94 -17.57
CA VAL A 494 -12.57 3.47 -18.55
C VAL A 494 -12.52 4.35 -19.79
N LEU A 495 -11.37 4.38 -20.47
CA LEU A 495 -11.16 5.10 -21.74
C LEU A 495 -11.52 6.58 -21.65
N VAL A 496 -10.99 7.26 -20.63
CA VAL A 496 -11.20 8.68 -20.36
C VAL A 496 -9.99 9.51 -20.75
N ASP A 497 -10.24 10.80 -20.95
CA ASP A 497 -9.20 11.76 -21.25
C ASP A 497 -8.60 12.35 -19.98
N ASN A 498 -7.27 12.43 -19.96
CA ASN A 498 -6.47 13.04 -18.90
C ASN A 498 -6.80 12.53 -17.51
N ASN A 499 -6.89 11.20 -17.36
CA ASN A 499 -6.97 10.60 -16.03
C ASN A 499 -5.86 11.16 -15.13
N CYS A 500 -6.25 11.73 -13.99
CA CYS A 500 -5.38 12.53 -13.16
C CYS A 500 -4.23 11.71 -12.58
N TYR A 501 -4.49 10.49 -12.11
CA TYR A 501 -3.45 9.56 -11.67
C TYR A 501 -2.44 9.29 -12.79
N THR A 502 -2.92 8.91 -13.96
CA THR A 502 -2.08 8.56 -15.13
C THR A 502 -1.19 9.74 -15.52
N ASN A 503 -1.73 10.95 -15.66
CA ASN A 503 -0.95 12.11 -16.07
C ASN A 503 0.09 12.52 -15.00
N LEU A 504 -0.26 12.45 -13.72
CA LEU A 504 0.68 12.72 -12.61
C LEU A 504 1.84 11.71 -12.60
N MET A 505 1.53 10.43 -12.76
CA MET A 505 2.52 9.35 -12.75
C MET A 505 3.38 9.34 -14.02
N ALA A 506 2.80 9.58 -15.20
CA ALA A 506 3.53 9.76 -16.45
C ALA A 506 4.47 10.98 -16.40
N LYS A 507 4.01 12.10 -15.83
CA LYS A 507 4.85 13.28 -15.56
C LYS A 507 6.05 12.92 -14.68
N ASN A 508 5.84 12.19 -13.59
CA ASN A 508 6.93 11.73 -12.72
C ASN A 508 7.90 10.80 -13.47
N ASN A 509 7.40 9.87 -14.29
CA ASN A 509 8.21 8.95 -15.09
C ASN A 509 9.07 9.71 -16.12
N LEU A 510 8.50 10.66 -16.87
CA LEU A 510 9.21 11.47 -17.86
C LEU A 510 10.32 12.30 -17.20
N ALA A 511 10.00 12.97 -16.09
CA ALA A 511 10.97 13.76 -15.33
C ALA A 511 12.10 12.88 -14.75
N PHE A 512 11.75 11.69 -14.23
CA PHE A 512 12.74 10.73 -13.73
C PHE A 512 13.67 10.24 -14.84
N ALA A 513 13.12 9.85 -16.00
CA ALA A 513 13.90 9.36 -17.13
C ALA A 513 14.90 10.41 -17.65
N ALA A 514 14.46 11.66 -17.79
CA ALA A 514 15.35 12.75 -18.18
C ALA A 514 16.45 12.98 -17.14
N ARG A 515 16.07 13.04 -15.86
CA ARG A 515 17.02 13.28 -14.75
C ARG A 515 18.07 12.16 -14.65
N VAL A 516 17.65 10.89 -14.62
CA VAL A 516 18.58 9.76 -14.44
C VAL A 516 19.57 9.65 -15.60
N LEU A 517 19.15 9.93 -16.84
CA LEU A 517 20.06 9.90 -17.98
C LEU A 517 21.05 11.07 -18.00
N LYS A 518 20.64 12.27 -17.56
CA LYS A 518 21.56 13.40 -17.36
C LYS A 518 22.57 13.10 -16.25
N GLU A 519 22.10 12.62 -15.10
CA GLU A 519 22.96 12.19 -14.00
C GLU A 519 23.92 11.08 -14.45
N MET A 520 23.47 10.13 -15.25
CA MET A 520 24.29 9.05 -15.82
C MET A 520 25.33 9.60 -16.81
N GLN A 521 24.97 10.56 -17.66
CA GLN A 521 25.90 11.22 -18.58
C GLN A 521 27.03 11.94 -17.83
N GLU A 522 26.70 12.60 -16.73
CA GLU A 522 27.67 13.33 -15.89
C GLU A 522 28.54 12.39 -15.04
N ASN A 523 27.93 11.40 -14.38
CA ASN A 523 28.59 10.59 -13.36
C ASN A 523 29.13 9.24 -13.85
N ARG A 524 28.65 8.75 -15.02
CA ARG A 524 28.95 7.44 -15.61
C ARG A 524 28.91 7.49 -17.15
N SER A 525 29.64 8.44 -17.74
CA SER A 525 29.64 8.71 -19.18
C SER A 525 29.84 7.48 -20.09
N GLU A 526 30.72 6.54 -19.70
CA GLU A 526 30.93 5.29 -20.47
C GLU A 526 29.68 4.40 -20.50
N ALA A 527 29.01 4.25 -19.35
CA ALA A 527 27.76 3.49 -19.26
C ALA A 527 26.65 4.19 -20.05
N PHE A 528 26.58 5.53 -19.98
CA PHE A 528 25.63 6.34 -20.75
C PHE A 528 25.80 6.10 -22.25
N GLU A 529 27.03 6.17 -22.78
CA GLU A 529 27.29 5.92 -24.21
C GLU A 529 26.98 4.48 -24.62
N ALA A 530 27.24 3.50 -23.74
CA ALA A 530 26.86 2.11 -23.98
C ALA A 530 25.33 1.95 -24.06
N LEU A 531 24.57 2.53 -23.12
CA LEU A 531 23.11 2.51 -23.13
C LEU A 531 22.56 3.24 -24.37
N ARG A 532 23.07 4.45 -24.65
CA ARG A 532 22.71 5.26 -25.81
C ARG A 532 22.84 4.47 -27.10
N LYS A 533 23.97 3.75 -27.27
CA LYS A 533 24.19 2.88 -28.42
C LYS A 533 23.23 1.68 -28.43
N LYS A 534 22.99 1.06 -27.28
CA LYS A 534 22.11 -0.13 -27.13
C LYS A 534 20.68 0.17 -27.58
N ILE A 535 20.11 1.29 -27.11
CA ILE A 535 18.69 1.62 -27.38
C ILE A 535 18.50 2.65 -28.50
N GLY A 536 19.58 3.08 -29.14
CA GLY A 536 19.56 4.11 -30.18
C GLY A 536 19.00 5.44 -29.70
N LEU A 537 19.40 5.90 -28.51
CA LEU A 537 18.90 7.13 -27.90
C LEU A 537 19.38 8.37 -28.70
N LEU A 538 18.44 9.22 -29.11
CA LEU A 538 18.73 10.47 -29.82
C LEU A 538 18.98 11.62 -28.84
N ASP A 539 19.85 12.56 -29.23
CA ASP A 539 20.23 13.71 -28.37
C ASP A 539 19.04 14.58 -27.95
N SER A 540 18.00 14.65 -28.78
CA SER A 540 16.80 15.46 -28.51
C SER A 540 15.78 14.78 -27.57
N GLU A 541 15.84 13.46 -27.38
CA GLU A 541 14.79 12.74 -26.64
C GLU A 541 14.67 13.22 -25.19
N ILE A 542 15.80 13.37 -24.50
CA ILE A 542 15.84 13.82 -23.10
C ILE A 542 15.13 15.18 -22.95
N GLY A 543 15.43 16.15 -23.83
CA GLY A 543 14.81 17.46 -23.78
C GLY A 543 13.32 17.46 -24.11
N PHE A 544 12.86 16.55 -24.98
CA PHE A 544 11.43 16.36 -25.23
C PHE A 544 10.69 15.79 -24.02
N TRP A 545 11.32 14.87 -23.29
CA TRP A 545 10.73 14.30 -22.07
C TRP A 545 10.55 15.36 -20.98
N GLU A 546 11.54 16.22 -20.78
CA GLU A 546 11.44 17.36 -19.85
C GLU A 546 10.31 18.31 -20.25
N SER A 547 10.27 18.70 -21.53
CA SER A 547 9.25 19.61 -22.05
C SER A 547 7.84 19.04 -21.87
N ALA A 548 7.64 17.75 -22.14
CA ALA A 548 6.35 17.08 -21.96
C ALA A 548 5.98 16.95 -20.47
N ALA A 549 6.93 16.64 -19.59
CA ALA A 549 6.69 16.59 -18.14
C ALA A 549 6.27 17.95 -17.58
N GLU A 550 6.91 19.03 -18.02
CA GLU A 550 6.58 20.40 -17.62
C GLU A 550 5.21 20.82 -18.17
N ALA A 551 4.92 20.49 -19.43
CA ALA A 551 3.69 20.85 -20.12
C ALA A 551 2.48 19.95 -19.78
N MET A 552 2.68 18.83 -19.06
CA MET A 552 1.62 17.87 -18.73
C MET A 552 0.38 18.56 -18.15
N TYR A 553 -0.76 18.30 -18.77
CA TYR A 553 -2.07 18.73 -18.30
C TYR A 553 -2.49 17.89 -17.11
N ILE A 554 -2.83 18.54 -16.00
CA ILE A 554 -3.43 17.90 -14.82
C ILE A 554 -4.81 18.55 -14.63
N PRO A 555 -5.92 17.79 -14.65
CA PRO A 555 -7.26 18.35 -14.52
C PRO A 555 -7.48 18.91 -13.11
N TYR A 556 -7.48 20.24 -13.00
CA TYR A 556 -7.64 20.96 -11.74
C TYR A 556 -8.69 22.05 -11.87
N ASP A 557 -9.77 21.93 -11.10
CA ASP A 557 -10.79 22.97 -11.03
C ASP A 557 -10.41 24.02 -9.98
N LYS A 558 -9.99 25.20 -10.46
CA LYS A 558 -9.61 26.33 -9.59
C LYS A 558 -10.77 26.84 -8.73
N LYS A 559 -12.03 26.61 -9.14
CA LYS A 559 -13.19 27.10 -8.39
C LYS A 559 -13.40 26.30 -7.11
N THR A 560 -13.34 24.98 -7.20
CA THR A 560 -13.51 24.08 -6.05
C THR A 560 -12.20 23.73 -5.35
N GLY A 561 -11.06 23.93 -6.02
CA GLY A 561 -9.75 23.52 -5.53
C GLY A 561 -9.56 22.00 -5.52
N ILE A 562 -10.34 21.27 -6.33
CA ILE A 562 -10.36 19.81 -6.46
C ILE A 562 -9.74 19.42 -7.81
N TYR A 563 -8.94 18.36 -7.81
CA TYR A 563 -8.50 17.74 -9.05
C TYR A 563 -9.60 16.81 -9.55
N ALA A 564 -10.10 17.01 -10.77
CA ALA A 564 -11.05 16.07 -11.35
C ALA A 564 -10.32 14.75 -11.65
N GLN A 565 -11.01 13.61 -11.54
CA GLN A 565 -10.40 12.32 -11.85
C GLN A 565 -10.06 12.21 -13.34
N ASP A 566 -10.90 12.79 -14.19
CA ASP A 566 -10.77 12.87 -15.64
C ASP A 566 -11.56 14.08 -16.15
N ASP A 567 -11.40 14.45 -17.42
CA ASP A 567 -12.01 15.64 -18.02
C ASP A 567 -13.55 15.65 -17.94
N SER A 568 -14.20 14.48 -17.92
CA SER A 568 -15.65 14.34 -17.87
C SER A 568 -16.22 14.19 -16.45
N PHE A 569 -15.38 14.01 -15.43
CA PHE A 569 -15.81 13.48 -14.13
C PHE A 569 -16.89 14.34 -13.44
N PHE A 570 -16.76 15.67 -13.48
CA PHE A 570 -17.73 16.57 -12.83
C PHE A 570 -19.06 16.71 -13.58
N GLU A 571 -19.14 16.23 -14.83
CA GLU A 571 -20.37 16.24 -15.61
C GLU A 571 -21.22 14.98 -15.40
N LYS A 572 -20.65 13.95 -14.77
CA LYS A 572 -21.32 12.67 -14.47
C LYS A 572 -22.29 12.82 -13.29
N GLU A 573 -23.39 12.06 -13.34
CA GLU A 573 -24.32 11.96 -12.22
C GLU A 573 -23.69 11.21 -11.05
N ARG A 574 -23.97 11.60 -9.81
CA ARG A 574 -23.47 10.86 -8.64
C ARG A 574 -24.17 9.52 -8.52
N TRP A 575 -23.43 8.44 -8.26
CA TRP A 575 -24.04 7.14 -8.02
C TRP A 575 -24.96 7.16 -6.79
N PRO A 576 -26.13 6.50 -6.81
CA PRO A 576 -27.09 6.52 -5.72
C PRO A 576 -26.70 5.55 -4.59
N PHE A 577 -25.60 5.83 -3.88
CA PHE A 577 -25.07 4.97 -2.80
C PHE A 577 -26.11 4.67 -1.71
N GLY A 578 -26.93 5.65 -1.33
CA GLY A 578 -27.96 5.48 -0.29
C GLY A 578 -29.12 4.56 -0.69
N GLU A 579 -29.29 4.29 -1.98
CA GLU A 579 -30.34 3.41 -2.52
C GLU A 579 -29.78 2.07 -3.00
N THR A 580 -28.45 1.91 -3.04
CA THR A 580 -27.79 0.69 -3.53
C THR A 580 -27.77 -0.36 -2.43
N PRO A 581 -28.41 -1.54 -2.60
CA PRO A 581 -28.40 -2.58 -1.59
C PRO A 581 -27.00 -3.17 -1.32
N ALA A 582 -26.75 -3.61 -0.09
CA ALA A 582 -25.44 -4.15 0.30
C ALA A 582 -25.04 -5.45 -0.45
N ASP A 583 -26.02 -6.25 -0.88
CA ASP A 583 -25.82 -7.48 -1.67
C ASP A 583 -25.61 -7.21 -3.18
N ARG A 584 -25.53 -5.94 -3.57
CA ARG A 584 -25.23 -5.51 -4.95
C ARG A 584 -23.79 -5.03 -5.13
N TYR A 585 -22.94 -5.30 -4.14
CA TYR A 585 -21.50 -5.08 -4.21
C TYR A 585 -20.78 -6.44 -4.34
N PRO A 586 -19.70 -6.52 -5.15
CA PRO A 586 -19.13 -5.44 -5.95
C PRO A 586 -19.97 -5.09 -7.19
N LEU A 587 -20.07 -3.80 -7.53
CA LEU A 587 -21.05 -3.30 -8.52
C LEU A 587 -20.94 -3.98 -9.89
N LEU A 588 -19.72 -4.28 -10.34
CA LEU A 588 -19.43 -4.95 -11.62
C LEU A 588 -20.14 -6.31 -11.78
N LEU A 589 -20.44 -7.01 -10.68
CA LEU A 589 -21.12 -8.30 -10.73
C LEU A 589 -22.65 -8.17 -10.85
N HIS A 590 -23.19 -6.97 -10.65
CA HIS A 590 -24.63 -6.74 -10.55
C HIS A 590 -25.18 -5.66 -11.49
N TYR A 591 -24.33 -4.76 -11.97
CA TYR A 591 -24.70 -3.68 -12.87
C TYR A 591 -23.84 -3.73 -14.14
N HIS A 592 -24.47 -3.41 -15.27
CA HIS A 592 -23.78 -3.35 -16.55
C HIS A 592 -22.75 -2.21 -16.54
N PRO A 593 -21.55 -2.37 -17.13
CA PRO A 593 -20.53 -1.33 -17.19
C PRO A 593 -21.02 0.04 -17.70
N LEU A 594 -21.86 0.07 -18.74
CA LEU A 594 -22.50 1.31 -19.23
C LEU A 594 -23.33 2.08 -18.18
N VAL A 595 -23.85 1.39 -17.16
CA VAL A 595 -24.52 2.04 -16.04
C VAL A 595 -23.49 2.61 -15.09
N ILE A 596 -22.43 1.87 -14.77
CA ILE A 596 -21.40 2.29 -13.82
C ILE A 596 -20.59 3.48 -14.38
N TYR A 597 -20.07 3.36 -15.61
CA TYR A 597 -19.07 4.28 -16.21
C TYR A 597 -19.55 5.72 -16.41
N ARG A 598 -20.87 5.95 -16.41
CA ARG A 598 -21.47 7.29 -16.56
C ARG A 598 -21.76 7.99 -15.24
N HIS A 599 -21.39 7.38 -14.10
CA HIS A 599 -21.59 7.96 -12.78
C HIS A 599 -20.27 8.31 -12.09
N GLN A 600 -20.36 9.21 -11.11
CA GLN A 600 -19.30 9.41 -10.12
C GLN A 600 -19.34 8.27 -9.10
N VAL A 601 -18.57 7.23 -9.36
CA VAL A 601 -18.33 6.10 -8.47
C VAL A 601 -16.96 5.52 -8.77
N LEU A 602 -16.20 5.25 -7.72
CA LEU A 602 -14.86 4.69 -7.81
C LEU A 602 -14.87 3.26 -7.28
N LYS A 603 -14.27 2.33 -8.03
CA LYS A 603 -13.95 0.99 -7.54
C LYS A 603 -12.93 1.06 -6.40
N GLN A 604 -11.92 1.92 -6.57
CA GLN A 604 -10.76 2.07 -5.70
C GLN A 604 -10.14 3.46 -5.85
N PRO A 605 -9.24 3.89 -4.93
CA PRO A 605 -8.58 5.19 -5.00
C PRO A 605 -7.78 5.39 -6.29
N ASP A 606 -8.04 6.51 -6.95
CA ASP A 606 -7.36 6.97 -8.17
C ASP A 606 -6.50 8.21 -7.84
N LEU A 607 -7.07 9.42 -7.84
CA LEU A 607 -6.36 10.64 -7.41
C LEU A 607 -5.77 10.52 -5.99
N VAL A 608 -6.54 9.97 -5.05
CA VAL A 608 -6.10 9.82 -3.65
C VAL A 608 -4.85 8.93 -3.55
N LEU A 609 -4.73 7.93 -4.44
CA LEU A 609 -3.52 7.11 -4.53
C LEU A 609 -2.35 7.93 -5.07
N ALA A 610 -2.53 8.75 -6.12
CA ALA A 610 -1.47 9.64 -6.61
C ALA A 610 -1.00 10.64 -5.53
N GLN A 611 -1.93 11.18 -4.73
CA GLN A 611 -1.61 12.09 -3.61
C GLN A 611 -0.83 11.40 -2.48
N PHE A 612 -1.00 10.09 -2.32
CA PHE A 612 -0.16 9.30 -1.42
C PHE A 612 1.24 9.06 -2.04
N LEU A 613 1.30 8.55 -3.27
CA LEU A 613 2.56 8.15 -3.91
C LEU A 613 3.49 9.33 -4.18
N LEU A 614 2.92 10.48 -4.56
CA LEU A 614 3.61 11.75 -4.86
C LEU A 614 3.28 12.80 -3.78
N SER A 615 3.27 12.36 -2.52
CA SER A 615 2.91 13.16 -1.35
C SER A 615 3.59 14.53 -1.27
N GLU A 616 4.81 14.66 -1.78
CA GLU A 616 5.59 15.90 -1.81
C GLU A 616 5.07 16.96 -2.80
N LYS A 617 4.14 16.59 -3.69
CA LYS A 617 3.58 17.47 -4.73
C LYS A 617 2.28 18.15 -4.30
N PHE A 618 1.74 17.79 -3.14
CA PHE A 618 0.44 18.27 -2.67
C PHE A 618 0.54 18.80 -1.25
N SER A 619 -0.09 19.95 -1.02
CA SER A 619 -0.30 20.50 0.31
C SER A 619 -1.27 19.62 1.12
N LEU A 620 -1.20 19.72 2.45
CA LEU A 620 -2.16 19.03 3.32
C LEU A 620 -3.59 19.51 3.09
N ALA A 621 -3.79 20.78 2.71
CA ALA A 621 -5.09 21.35 2.40
C ALA A 621 -5.72 20.67 1.17
N GLU A 622 -4.95 20.54 0.09
CA GLU A 622 -5.38 19.81 -1.12
C GLU A 622 -5.74 18.38 -0.78
N LYS A 623 -4.90 17.67 -0.03
CA LYS A 623 -5.19 16.28 0.37
C LYS A 623 -6.48 16.17 1.17
N LYS A 624 -6.70 17.05 2.16
CA LYS A 624 -7.95 17.08 2.94
C LYS A 624 -9.18 17.32 2.07
N ARG A 625 -9.13 18.29 1.16
CA ARG A 625 -10.24 18.61 0.24
C ARG A 625 -10.56 17.43 -0.69
N ASN A 626 -9.55 16.93 -1.39
CA ASN A 626 -9.72 15.86 -2.37
C ASN A 626 -10.16 14.57 -1.68
N PHE A 627 -9.57 14.21 -0.54
CA PHE A 627 -9.98 13.03 0.23
C PHE A 627 -11.45 13.12 0.66
N LYS A 628 -11.86 14.24 1.25
CA LYS A 628 -13.26 14.47 1.66
C LYS A 628 -14.24 14.37 0.49
N PHE A 629 -13.82 14.72 -0.72
CA PHE A 629 -14.64 14.62 -1.92
C PHE A 629 -14.72 13.19 -2.47
N TYR A 630 -13.60 12.48 -2.60
CA TYR A 630 -13.53 11.16 -3.24
C TYR A 630 -13.82 9.97 -2.32
N GLU A 631 -13.57 10.09 -1.02
CA GLU A 631 -13.86 9.03 -0.04
C GLU A 631 -15.30 8.51 -0.12
N PRO A 632 -16.35 9.36 -0.09
CA PRO A 632 -17.74 8.89 -0.14
C PRO A 632 -18.20 8.46 -1.54
N LEU A 633 -17.31 8.52 -2.54
CA LEU A 633 -17.54 8.02 -3.90
C LEU A 633 -16.85 6.66 -4.12
N THR A 634 -15.99 6.22 -3.18
CA THR A 634 -15.19 5.00 -3.33
C THR A 634 -15.87 3.82 -2.66
N THR A 635 -16.15 2.78 -3.43
CA THR A 635 -16.89 1.58 -2.97
C THR A 635 -16.06 0.66 -2.07
N GLY A 636 -14.77 0.51 -2.35
CA GLY A 636 -13.95 -0.52 -1.69
C GLY A 636 -14.04 -1.90 -2.34
N ASP A 637 -14.61 -2.00 -3.54
CA ASP A 637 -14.80 -3.27 -4.29
C ASP A 637 -13.48 -3.95 -4.71
N SER A 638 -12.36 -3.24 -4.56
CA SER A 638 -11.01 -3.76 -4.70
C SER A 638 -10.32 -3.90 -3.33
N SER A 639 -9.62 -5.01 -3.11
CA SER A 639 -8.84 -5.24 -1.88
C SER A 639 -7.70 -4.21 -1.71
N LEU A 640 -7.34 -3.49 -2.78
CA LEU A 640 -6.34 -2.41 -2.79
C LEU A 640 -6.86 -1.11 -2.16
N SER A 641 -8.18 -0.95 -2.01
CA SER A 641 -8.80 0.33 -1.66
C SER A 641 -8.55 0.75 -0.21
N HIS A 642 -8.88 -0.14 0.73
CA HIS A 642 -8.98 0.22 2.14
C HIS A 642 -7.64 0.66 2.75
N CYS A 643 -6.50 0.12 2.33
CA CYS A 643 -5.21 0.56 2.89
C CYS A 643 -4.87 2.01 2.51
N ILE A 644 -5.20 2.45 1.29
CA ILE A 644 -4.94 3.82 0.85
C ILE A 644 -5.89 4.79 1.55
N GLN A 645 -7.16 4.39 1.69
CA GLN A 645 -8.14 5.13 2.49
C GLN A 645 -7.68 5.27 3.95
N SER A 646 -7.12 4.21 4.55
CA SER A 646 -6.55 4.24 5.91
C SER A 646 -5.39 5.23 6.03
N ILE A 647 -4.44 5.20 5.10
CA ILE A 647 -3.28 6.09 5.09
C ILE A 647 -3.73 7.55 4.97
N MET A 648 -4.62 7.85 4.02
CA MET A 648 -5.07 9.21 3.77
C MET A 648 -5.97 9.74 4.91
N ALA A 649 -6.84 8.91 5.49
CA ALA A 649 -7.60 9.26 6.68
C ALA A 649 -6.67 9.61 7.86
N SER A 650 -5.61 8.81 8.09
CA SER A 650 -4.60 9.11 9.11
C SER A 650 -3.89 10.44 8.85
N GLU A 651 -3.48 10.69 7.60
CA GLU A 651 -2.78 11.93 7.23
C GLU A 651 -3.67 13.18 7.35
N THR A 652 -4.94 13.06 6.96
CA THR A 652 -5.92 14.16 6.96
C THR A 652 -6.55 14.43 8.33
N GLY A 653 -6.42 13.50 9.27
CA GLY A 653 -6.79 13.67 10.68
C GLY A 653 -8.08 12.94 11.10
N ASP A 654 -8.62 12.03 10.29
CA ASP A 654 -9.74 11.17 10.68
C ASP A 654 -9.24 9.84 11.24
N ALA A 655 -8.89 9.86 12.53
CA ALA A 655 -8.30 8.70 13.22
C ALA A 655 -9.25 7.49 13.26
N LYS A 656 -10.57 7.72 13.30
CA LYS A 656 -11.56 6.64 13.34
C LYS A 656 -11.65 5.97 11.98
N ALA A 657 -11.86 6.74 10.92
CA ALA A 657 -11.89 6.19 9.56
C ALA A 657 -10.56 5.48 9.23
N ALA A 658 -9.43 6.03 9.66
CA ALA A 658 -8.13 5.41 9.47
C ALA A 658 -8.06 3.99 10.08
N LEU A 659 -8.57 3.82 11.31
CA LEU A 659 -8.61 2.53 11.98
C LEU A 659 -9.64 1.58 11.34
N ASP A 660 -10.84 2.07 11.01
CA ASP A 660 -11.90 1.25 10.40
C ASP A 660 -11.44 0.67 9.04
N TYR A 661 -10.81 1.50 8.21
CA TYR A 661 -10.21 1.07 6.96
C TYR A 661 -9.01 0.14 7.16
N PHE A 662 -8.18 0.41 8.18
CA PHE A 662 -7.08 -0.48 8.54
C PHE A 662 -7.57 -1.87 8.92
N MET A 663 -8.65 -1.98 9.69
CA MET A 663 -9.20 -3.27 10.12
C MET A 663 -9.67 -4.10 8.92
N LYS A 664 -10.32 -3.46 7.93
CA LYS A 664 -10.71 -4.13 6.68
C LYS A 664 -9.52 -4.65 5.88
N THR A 665 -8.39 -3.91 5.84
CA THR A 665 -7.19 -4.37 5.10
C THR A 665 -6.42 -5.44 5.87
N VAL A 666 -6.18 -5.27 7.17
CA VAL A 666 -5.31 -6.17 7.94
C VAL A 666 -5.98 -7.52 8.18
N ARG A 667 -7.31 -7.56 8.25
CA ARG A 667 -8.09 -8.79 8.45
C ARG A 667 -8.80 -9.28 7.18
N MET A 668 -8.44 -8.76 6.01
CA MET A 668 -9.04 -9.09 4.70
C MET A 668 -9.34 -10.58 4.55
N ASP A 669 -8.31 -11.42 4.72
CA ASP A 669 -8.46 -12.87 4.54
C ASP A 669 -8.90 -13.61 5.80
N LEU A 670 -8.48 -13.16 6.98
CA LEU A 670 -8.83 -13.82 8.24
C LEU A 670 -10.31 -13.72 8.57
N ASP A 671 -10.96 -12.62 8.18
CA ASP A 671 -12.38 -12.37 8.39
C ASP A 671 -13.18 -12.45 7.07
N ASP A 672 -12.55 -12.88 5.97
CA ASP A 672 -13.13 -13.01 4.63
C ASP A 672 -13.95 -11.77 4.21
N VAL A 673 -13.35 -10.58 4.34
CA VAL A 673 -14.04 -9.28 4.18
C VAL A 673 -14.70 -9.14 2.81
N HIS A 674 -14.15 -9.79 1.78
CA HIS A 674 -14.68 -9.78 0.40
C HIS A 674 -15.47 -11.06 0.02
N GLY A 675 -15.61 -12.03 0.92
CA GLY A 675 -16.36 -13.27 0.68
C GLY A 675 -15.73 -14.20 -0.37
N ASN A 676 -14.43 -14.09 -0.61
CA ASN A 676 -13.73 -14.81 -1.69
C ASN A 676 -12.30 -15.27 -1.32
N SER A 677 -11.95 -15.32 -0.03
CA SER A 677 -10.65 -15.86 0.41
C SER A 677 -10.48 -17.35 0.11
N ARG A 678 -11.58 -18.09 -0.16
CA ARG A 678 -11.52 -19.45 -0.71
C ARG A 678 -10.75 -19.58 -2.04
N ASP A 679 -10.65 -18.49 -2.80
CA ASP A 679 -9.95 -18.46 -4.09
C ASP A 679 -8.45 -18.15 -3.98
N GLY A 680 -8.00 -17.83 -2.77
CA GLY A 680 -6.62 -17.47 -2.43
C GLY A 680 -6.56 -16.14 -1.69
N ILE A 681 -5.42 -15.92 -1.02
CA ILE A 681 -5.13 -14.71 -0.23
C ILE A 681 -5.14 -13.43 -1.08
N HIS A 682 -5.16 -12.25 -0.46
CA HIS A 682 -5.06 -10.96 -1.17
C HIS A 682 -3.70 -10.30 -0.94
N THR A 683 -2.70 -10.62 -1.78
CA THR A 683 -1.30 -10.19 -1.53
C THR A 683 -1.14 -8.67 -1.49
N ALA A 684 -1.89 -7.92 -2.31
CA ALA A 684 -1.92 -6.47 -2.27
C ALA A 684 -2.48 -5.91 -0.95
N ALA A 685 -3.55 -6.49 -0.40
CA ALA A 685 -4.10 -6.07 0.89
C ALA A 685 -3.16 -6.43 2.06
N MET A 686 -2.46 -7.56 1.95
CA MET A 686 -1.44 -7.95 2.92
C MET A 686 -0.26 -6.97 2.94
N GLY A 687 0.26 -6.58 1.78
CA GLY A 687 1.24 -5.48 1.67
C GLY A 687 0.67 -4.15 2.17
N GLY A 688 -0.58 -3.85 1.81
CA GLY A 688 -1.35 -2.69 2.25
C GLY A 688 -1.50 -2.57 3.77
N SER A 689 -1.52 -3.69 4.49
CA SER A 689 -1.55 -3.68 5.96
C SER A 689 -0.27 -3.10 6.56
N TRP A 690 0.91 -3.40 5.97
CA TRP A 690 2.16 -2.79 6.35
C TRP A 690 2.22 -1.31 5.93
N LEU A 691 1.73 -0.97 4.73
CA LEU A 691 1.65 0.42 4.28
C LEU A 691 0.82 1.28 5.23
N SER A 692 -0.32 0.77 5.69
CA SER A 692 -1.20 1.49 6.62
C SER A 692 -0.51 1.77 7.95
N VAL A 693 0.30 0.84 8.44
CA VAL A 693 1.08 1.04 9.66
C VAL A 693 2.22 2.05 9.45
N VAL A 694 3.04 1.86 8.43
CA VAL A 694 4.27 2.64 8.25
C VAL A 694 3.99 4.00 7.62
N TYR A 695 3.29 4.04 6.48
CA TYR A 695 2.94 5.30 5.83
C TYR A 695 1.71 5.98 6.47
N GLY A 696 0.79 5.22 7.09
CA GLY A 696 -0.39 5.79 7.76
C GLY A 696 -0.10 6.20 9.19
N PHE A 697 0.01 5.24 10.12
CA PHE A 697 0.12 5.52 11.56
C PHE A 697 1.50 6.02 12.01
N ALA A 698 2.60 5.54 11.44
CA ALA A 698 3.92 6.12 11.73
C ALA A 698 4.18 7.40 10.91
N GLY A 699 3.34 7.68 9.92
CA GLY A 699 3.43 8.85 9.05
C GLY A 699 4.75 8.93 8.28
N PHE A 700 5.34 7.78 7.93
CA PHE A 700 6.60 7.72 7.19
C PHE A 700 6.44 8.29 5.78
N ARG A 701 7.36 9.11 5.31
CA ARG A 701 7.48 9.50 3.89
C ARG A 701 8.95 9.41 3.47
N ASP A 702 9.18 9.04 2.22
CA ASP A 702 10.50 8.69 1.66
C ASP A 702 10.88 9.53 0.43
N ARG A 703 10.21 10.67 0.25
CA ARG A 703 10.49 11.66 -0.78
C ARG A 703 10.67 13.04 -0.11
N ALA A 704 11.70 13.76 -0.55
CA ALA A 704 11.98 15.11 -0.07
C ALA A 704 10.89 16.10 -0.55
N SER A 705 10.48 16.98 0.36
CA SER A 705 9.56 18.09 0.06
C SER A 705 10.32 19.33 -0.40
N PRO A 706 9.72 20.20 -1.24
CA PRO A 706 10.29 21.50 -1.57
C PRO A 706 10.62 22.29 -0.29
N GLY A 707 11.86 22.79 -0.17
CA GLY A 707 12.34 23.53 1.00
C GLY A 707 13.11 22.71 2.04
N ASP A 708 13.16 21.38 1.90
CA ASP A 708 13.98 20.52 2.79
C ASP A 708 15.47 20.85 2.73
N GLU A 709 15.95 21.31 1.58
CA GLU A 709 17.33 21.76 1.39
C GLU A 709 17.64 23.04 2.20
N ALA A 710 16.73 24.02 2.21
CA ALA A 710 16.89 25.26 2.96
C ALA A 710 16.83 25.05 4.50
N LEU A 711 16.00 24.10 4.96
CA LEU A 711 15.97 23.67 6.36
C LEU A 711 17.30 23.04 6.78
N PHE A 712 17.86 22.17 5.94
CA PHE A 712 19.16 21.57 6.18
C PHE A 712 20.26 22.63 6.25
N ASP A 713 20.31 23.55 5.29
CA ASP A 713 21.29 24.65 5.28
C ASP A 713 21.18 25.55 6.53
N SER A 714 19.94 25.80 7.02
CA SER A 714 19.71 26.63 8.21
C SER A 714 20.09 25.94 9.54
N GLN A 715 20.02 24.61 9.58
CA GLN A 715 20.36 23.79 10.77
C GLN A 715 21.74 23.13 10.66
N ALA A 716 22.41 23.26 9.50
CA ALA A 716 23.73 22.73 9.20
C ALA A 716 24.78 23.18 10.21
N ALA A 717 24.73 24.42 10.71
CA ALA A 717 25.68 24.94 11.70
C ALA A 717 25.68 24.17 13.04
N ALA A 718 24.56 23.57 13.43
CA ALA A 718 24.46 22.72 14.63
C ALA A 718 24.91 21.28 14.34
N VAL A 719 24.71 20.81 13.11
CA VAL A 719 25.15 19.49 12.61
C VAL A 719 26.67 19.46 12.40
N ASP A 720 27.26 20.55 11.90
CA ASP A 720 28.70 20.79 11.74
C ASP A 720 29.47 20.84 13.08
N GLN A 721 28.83 21.27 14.18
CA GLN A 721 29.46 21.22 15.51
C GLN A 721 29.51 19.81 16.09
N ALA A 722 28.62 18.90 15.66
CA ALA A 722 28.54 17.54 16.15
C ALA A 722 29.38 16.54 15.31
N LEU A 723 29.75 16.90 14.08
CA LEU A 723 30.50 16.06 13.14
C LEU A 723 31.88 16.69 12.90
N SER A 724 32.97 15.92 13.05
CA SER A 724 34.33 16.44 12.88
C SER A 724 34.56 17.00 11.47
N ALA A 725 35.29 18.11 11.38
CA ALA A 725 35.55 18.95 10.19
C ALA A 725 36.13 18.25 8.93
N ASP A 726 36.38 16.94 8.96
CA ASP A 726 36.89 16.16 7.83
C ASP A 726 35.77 15.35 7.16
N ARG A 727 34.98 16.02 6.29
CA ARG A 727 34.20 15.52 5.13
C ARG A 727 32.89 16.32 5.00
N ALA A 728 32.64 16.85 3.80
CA ALA A 728 31.57 17.79 3.50
C ALA A 728 30.16 17.24 3.82
N VAL A 729 29.38 18.02 4.56
CA VAL A 729 27.97 17.78 4.93
C VAL A 729 26.99 17.82 3.73
N ALA A 730 27.48 18.09 2.51
CA ALA A 730 26.66 18.33 1.33
C ALA A 730 25.73 17.17 0.91
N ASP A 731 26.00 15.93 1.33
CA ASP A 731 25.25 14.74 0.88
C ASP A 731 24.23 14.19 1.90
N VAL A 732 24.20 14.70 3.14
CA VAL A 732 23.23 14.23 4.14
C VAL A 732 21.95 15.05 4.01
N LYS A 733 21.09 14.76 3.04
CA LYS A 733 19.75 15.39 2.95
C LYS A 733 18.70 14.54 3.67
N ALA A 734 17.78 15.17 4.42
CA ALA A 734 16.67 14.46 5.07
C ALA A 734 15.59 14.05 4.05
N TYR A 735 15.82 12.91 3.38
CA TYR A 735 14.85 12.30 2.46
C TYR A 735 13.65 11.67 3.17
N TYR A 736 13.82 11.31 4.43
CA TYR A 736 12.84 10.58 5.22
C TYR A 736 12.17 11.49 6.24
N SER A 737 10.87 11.29 6.47
CA SER A 737 10.14 11.96 7.55
C SER A 737 9.17 11.02 8.24
N PHE A 738 8.81 11.34 9.48
CA PHE A 738 7.83 10.62 10.29
C PHE A 738 6.87 11.61 10.93
N ASN A 739 5.58 11.28 10.94
CA ASN A 739 4.55 12.02 11.65
C ASN A 739 3.63 11.04 12.40
N PRO A 740 4.07 10.49 13.55
CA PRO A 740 3.39 9.40 14.23
C PRO A 740 2.02 9.81 14.79
N ARG A 741 1.00 8.99 14.53
CA ARG A 741 -0.39 9.09 15.00
C ARG A 741 -0.86 7.69 15.37
N LEU A 742 -0.78 7.37 16.67
CA LEU A 742 -1.13 6.03 17.14
C LEU A 742 -2.67 5.90 17.29
N PRO A 743 -3.29 4.83 16.76
CA PRO A 743 -4.72 4.59 16.94
C PRO A 743 -5.15 4.51 18.41
N GLU A 744 -6.41 4.85 18.66
CA GLU A 744 -7.00 4.64 19.98
C GLU A 744 -6.99 3.15 20.35
N GLY A 745 -6.66 2.84 21.61
CA GLY A 745 -6.52 1.46 22.10
C GLY A 745 -5.11 0.87 21.99
N TRP A 746 -4.30 1.31 21.01
CA TRP A 746 -2.91 0.83 20.90
C TRP A 746 -2.04 1.47 21.99
N GLN A 747 -1.18 0.67 22.60
CA GLN A 747 -0.26 1.07 23.66
C GLN A 747 1.14 1.33 23.11
N ARG A 748 1.55 0.54 22.12
CA ARG A 748 2.86 0.60 21.48
C ARG A 748 2.77 0.08 20.05
N LEU A 749 3.50 0.73 19.15
CA LEU A 749 3.80 0.26 17.81
C LEU A 749 5.32 0.25 17.64
N SER A 750 5.92 -0.86 17.23
CA SER A 750 7.36 -0.93 16.97
C SER A 750 7.68 -1.71 15.71
N PHE A 751 8.61 -1.20 14.92
CA PHE A 751 9.05 -1.80 13.65
C PHE A 751 10.45 -1.27 13.31
N SER A 752 11.05 -1.79 12.25
CA SER A 752 12.34 -1.31 11.75
C SER A 752 12.31 -1.06 10.25
N LEU A 753 13.17 -0.16 9.79
CA LEU A 753 13.38 0.14 8.37
C LEU A 753 14.87 0.01 8.03
N GLN A 754 15.17 -0.66 6.92
CA GLN A 754 16.47 -0.63 6.28
C GLN A 754 16.53 0.58 5.32
N LEU A 755 17.44 1.51 5.60
CA LEU A 755 17.66 2.73 4.82
C LEU A 755 19.11 2.71 4.32
N GLY A 756 19.31 2.29 3.08
CA GLY A 756 20.60 1.99 2.49
C GLY A 756 21.28 0.83 3.21
N SER A 757 22.48 1.09 3.73
CA SER A 757 23.23 0.17 4.57
C SER A 757 22.92 0.29 6.07
N GLN A 758 21.92 1.10 6.44
CA GLN A 758 21.62 1.43 7.83
C GLN A 758 20.29 0.82 8.25
N ARG A 759 20.13 0.60 9.56
CA ARG A 759 18.87 0.15 10.14
C ARG A 759 18.40 1.08 11.24
N LEU A 760 17.15 1.54 11.10
CA LEU A 760 16.47 2.40 12.05
C LEU A 760 15.36 1.61 12.74
N ASN A 761 15.44 1.50 14.05
CA ASN A 761 14.39 0.94 14.90
C ASN A 761 13.50 2.06 15.42
N ILE A 762 12.19 1.91 15.27
CA ILE A 762 11.18 2.89 15.65
C ILE A 762 10.28 2.26 16.73
N ASP A 763 10.07 2.99 17.82
CA ASP A 763 9.20 2.59 18.94
C ASP A 763 8.27 3.74 19.29
N ILE A 764 7.00 3.62 18.91
CA ILE A 764 5.97 4.64 19.11
C ILE A 764 5.07 4.20 20.26
N LYS A 765 4.95 5.04 21.29
CA LYS A 765 3.98 4.93 22.38
C LYS A 765 3.02 6.12 22.30
N LYS A 766 2.00 6.14 23.15
CA LYS A 766 0.99 7.23 23.16
C LYS A 766 1.60 8.62 23.37
N ASP A 767 2.65 8.74 24.16
CA ASP A 767 3.19 10.04 24.59
C ASP A 767 4.61 10.32 24.09
N ARG A 768 5.23 9.37 23.38
CA ARG A 768 6.60 9.50 22.90
C ARG A 768 6.92 8.54 21.77
N VAL A 769 7.93 8.89 20.98
CA VAL A 769 8.56 8.01 20.01
C VAL A 769 10.06 7.91 20.29
N ARG A 770 10.62 6.72 20.18
CA ARG A 770 12.06 6.50 20.20
C ARG A 770 12.53 6.05 18.82
N TYR A 771 13.56 6.71 18.33
CA TYR A 771 14.31 6.32 17.14
C TYR A 771 15.68 5.83 17.57
N ALA A 772 16.08 4.64 17.15
CA ALA A 772 17.39 4.07 17.50
C ALA A 772 18.07 3.51 16.25
N ARG A 773 19.29 3.97 15.98
CA ARG A 773 20.11 3.44 14.90
C ARG A 773 21.00 2.32 15.42
N GLU A 774 21.06 1.21 14.69
CA GLU A 774 21.94 0.10 15.06
C GLU A 774 23.43 0.46 14.90
N THR A 775 24.28 -0.10 15.76
CA THR A 775 25.74 0.13 15.75
C THR A 775 26.39 -0.48 14.51
N GLU A 776 26.02 -1.72 14.18
CA GLU A 776 26.49 -2.45 13.01
C GLU A 776 25.29 -3.18 12.41
N PHE A 777 25.09 -3.02 11.10
CA PHE A 777 24.06 -3.74 10.35
C PHE A 777 24.67 -4.24 9.04
N GLN A 778 24.65 -5.56 8.82
CA GLN A 778 25.09 -6.14 7.55
C GLN A 778 23.94 -6.09 6.54
N ALA A 779 23.92 -5.01 5.76
CA ALA A 779 23.02 -4.89 4.63
C ALA A 779 23.32 -5.97 3.58
N ARG A 780 22.27 -6.65 3.11
CA ARG A 780 22.38 -7.72 2.11
C ARG A 780 22.63 -7.19 0.70
N VAL A 781 22.19 -5.97 0.42
CA VAL A 781 22.60 -5.19 -0.75
C VAL A 781 23.68 -4.23 -0.27
N GLN A 782 24.92 -4.43 -0.74
CA GLN A 782 26.01 -3.53 -0.37
C GLN A 782 25.95 -2.27 -1.24
N PRO A 783 25.96 -1.07 -0.63
CA PRO A 783 26.04 0.17 -1.39
C PRO A 783 27.39 0.25 -2.12
N SER A 784 27.40 0.90 -3.29
CA SER A 784 28.61 1.06 -4.11
C SER A 784 29.64 2.06 -3.54
N SER A 785 29.34 2.74 -2.42
CA SER A 785 30.24 3.71 -1.76
C SER A 785 30.40 3.44 -0.26
N GLU A 786 31.56 3.85 0.30
CA GLU A 786 31.91 3.74 1.73
C GLU A 786 30.99 4.54 2.70
N ALA A 787 29.91 5.18 2.21
CA ALA A 787 28.95 5.99 2.98
C ALA A 787 28.27 5.25 4.16
N SER A 788 28.52 3.95 4.31
CA SER A 788 28.18 3.09 5.46
C SER A 788 28.60 3.60 6.86
N ARG A 789 29.42 4.66 6.97
CA ARG A 789 29.87 5.25 8.24
C ARG A 789 29.21 6.58 8.61
N GLU A 790 28.31 7.10 7.78
CA GLU A 790 27.75 8.45 7.94
C GLU A 790 26.54 8.48 8.88
N ALA A 791 26.18 9.66 9.38
CA ALA A 791 24.99 9.87 10.23
C ALA A 791 23.69 9.68 9.42
N LEU A 792 22.63 9.18 10.07
CA LEU A 792 21.30 9.08 9.46
C LEU A 792 20.50 10.35 9.76
N ALA A 793 20.10 11.08 8.73
CA ALA A 793 19.24 12.25 8.87
C ALA A 793 17.81 11.97 8.41
N PHE A 794 16.84 12.39 9.22
CA PHE A 794 15.41 12.32 8.90
C PHE A 794 14.64 13.38 9.68
N LYS A 795 13.41 13.66 9.28
CA LYS A 795 12.53 14.59 9.99
C LYS A 795 11.57 13.86 10.93
N HIS A 796 11.45 14.33 12.16
CA HIS A 796 10.30 14.06 13.02
C HIS A 796 9.37 15.27 12.96
N LYS A 797 8.20 15.13 12.34
CA LYS A 797 7.34 16.26 11.96
C LYS A 797 8.16 17.29 11.15
N LYS A 798 8.47 18.45 11.73
CA LYS A 798 9.26 19.53 11.11
C LYS A 798 10.68 19.64 11.69
N GLU A 799 11.06 18.78 12.63
CA GLU A 799 12.36 18.82 13.30
C GLU A 799 13.34 17.84 12.65
N LEU A 800 14.55 18.31 12.33
CA LEU A 800 15.61 17.47 11.80
C LEU A 800 16.25 16.66 12.93
N ILE A 801 16.36 15.35 12.73
CA ILE A 801 17.03 14.41 13.61
C ILE A 801 18.22 13.82 12.86
N VAL A 802 19.37 13.77 13.51
CA VAL A 802 20.60 13.16 12.99
C VAL A 802 21.12 12.16 14.02
N LEU A 803 21.26 10.88 13.62
CA LEU A 803 21.72 9.80 14.50
C LEU A 803 23.01 9.15 13.96
N LYS A 804 24.06 9.12 14.79
CA LYS A 804 25.28 8.32 14.55
C LYS A 804 25.04 6.84 14.87
N PRO A 805 25.92 5.91 14.43
CA PRO A 805 25.79 4.49 14.76
C PRO A 805 25.67 4.26 16.27
N GLY A 806 24.66 3.49 16.68
CA GLY A 806 24.39 3.18 18.10
C GLY A 806 23.65 4.28 18.88
N GLU A 807 23.40 5.46 18.30
CA GLU A 807 22.64 6.52 18.96
C GLU A 807 21.13 6.27 18.92
N SER A 808 20.44 6.80 19.93
CA SER A 808 18.99 6.85 19.94
C SER A 808 18.50 8.17 20.51
N VAL A 809 17.36 8.65 20.01
CA VAL A 809 16.66 9.82 20.53
C VAL A 809 15.25 9.41 20.94
N GLU A 810 14.75 9.99 22.03
CA GLU A 810 13.36 9.88 22.45
C GLU A 810 12.71 11.26 22.39
N ILE A 811 11.56 11.35 21.72
CA ILE A 811 10.84 12.60 21.45
C ILE A 811 9.43 12.48 22.02
N SER A 812 8.99 13.49 22.76
CA SER A 812 7.61 13.57 23.26
C SER A 812 6.63 13.79 22.11
N LEU A 813 5.56 12.99 22.06
CA LEU A 813 4.43 13.16 21.14
C LEU A 813 3.30 14.00 21.74
N LYS A 814 3.41 14.41 23.01
CA LYS A 814 2.45 15.34 23.60
C LYS A 814 2.49 16.65 22.82
N PRO A 815 1.34 17.17 22.35
CA PRO A 815 1.28 18.47 21.70
C PRO A 815 1.90 19.55 22.58
N VAL A 816 2.60 20.49 21.95
CA VAL A 816 3.21 21.65 22.62
C VAL A 816 2.63 22.91 21.98
N PHE A 817 2.16 23.86 22.78
CA PHE A 817 1.63 25.10 22.23
C PHE A 817 2.79 25.88 21.59
N ARG A 818 2.86 25.92 20.26
CA ARG A 818 3.96 26.54 19.50
C ARG A 818 3.52 27.82 18.80
N ALA A 819 2.27 27.89 18.35
CA ALA A 819 1.80 29.04 17.57
C ALA A 819 0.36 29.43 17.89
N ALA A 820 0.12 30.73 17.95
CA ALA A 820 -1.20 31.34 17.94
C ALA A 820 -1.44 31.97 16.57
N ILE A 821 -2.54 31.58 15.93
CA ILE A 821 -2.91 32.04 14.59
C ILE A 821 -4.13 32.94 14.71
N PHE A 822 -4.00 34.18 14.24
CA PHE A 822 -4.99 35.22 14.43
C PHE A 822 -5.68 35.55 13.12
N ASP A 823 -7.01 35.61 13.11
CA ASP A 823 -7.67 36.43 12.10
C ASP A 823 -7.35 37.92 12.31
N LEU A 824 -7.58 38.74 11.29
CA LEU A 824 -7.39 40.18 11.36
C LEU A 824 -8.65 40.91 11.82
N ASP A 825 -9.75 40.70 11.11
CA ASP A 825 -11.00 41.42 11.27
C ASP A 825 -11.72 40.87 12.53
N GLY A 826 -12.19 41.74 13.43
CA GLY A 826 -12.90 41.33 14.65
C GLY A 826 -12.04 40.66 15.73
N VAL A 827 -10.78 40.32 15.42
CA VAL A 827 -9.80 39.78 16.37
C VAL A 827 -8.71 40.80 16.70
N VAL A 828 -8.00 41.33 15.69
CA VAL A 828 -6.93 42.32 15.91
C VAL A 828 -7.46 43.74 15.85
N THR A 829 -8.39 44.01 14.94
CA THR A 829 -9.03 45.32 14.75
C THR A 829 -10.45 45.16 14.21
N ASP A 830 -11.35 46.09 14.52
CA ASP A 830 -12.66 46.15 13.85
C ASP A 830 -12.55 46.91 12.53
N THR A 831 -12.07 46.19 11.50
CA THR A 831 -12.12 46.64 10.10
C THR A 831 -13.35 46.12 9.35
N ALA A 832 -14.16 45.25 9.97
CA ALA A 832 -15.41 44.74 9.43
C ALA A 832 -16.42 45.89 9.18
N ARG A 833 -16.48 46.88 10.08
CA ARG A 833 -17.27 48.11 9.87
C ARG A 833 -16.92 48.86 8.57
N TYR A 834 -15.64 48.87 8.18
CA TYR A 834 -15.20 49.52 6.94
C TYR A 834 -15.51 48.67 5.70
N HIS A 835 -15.55 47.34 5.83
CA HIS A 835 -16.08 46.47 4.79
C HIS A 835 -17.55 46.78 4.52
N PHE A 836 -18.37 46.86 5.56
CA PHE A 836 -19.79 47.21 5.45
C PHE A 836 -19.99 48.61 4.85
N GLN A 837 -19.27 49.63 5.34
CA GLN A 837 -19.35 51.00 4.78
C GLN A 837 -18.97 51.04 3.31
N ALA A 838 -17.95 50.30 2.89
CA ALA A 838 -17.54 50.24 1.49
C ALA A 838 -18.55 49.49 0.61
N TRP A 839 -19.17 48.41 1.11
CA TRP A 839 -20.27 47.73 0.43
C TRP A 839 -21.53 48.61 0.35
N LYS A 840 -21.88 49.29 1.44
CA LYS A 840 -23.01 50.22 1.51
C LYS A 840 -22.84 51.37 0.52
N LYS A 841 -21.66 51.99 0.46
CA LYS A 841 -21.35 53.04 -0.52
C LYS A 841 -21.47 52.53 -1.95
N LEU A 842 -20.96 51.34 -2.25
CA LEU A 842 -21.12 50.72 -3.57
C LEU A 842 -22.61 50.46 -3.90
N CYS A 843 -23.36 49.89 -2.95
CA CYS A 843 -24.77 49.59 -3.15
C CYS A 843 -25.60 50.86 -3.34
N GLU A 844 -25.35 51.93 -2.57
CA GLU A 844 -25.99 53.23 -2.71
C GLU A 844 -25.75 53.85 -4.11
N GLU A 845 -24.54 53.71 -4.67
CA GLU A 845 -24.21 54.19 -6.03
C GLU A 845 -25.00 53.48 -7.12
N HIS A 846 -25.39 52.23 -6.89
CA HIS A 846 -26.13 51.40 -7.85
C HIS A 846 -27.61 51.20 -7.48
N GLY A 847 -28.08 51.77 -6.36
CA GLY A 847 -29.45 51.62 -5.87
C GLY A 847 -29.78 50.22 -5.31
N TRP A 848 -28.77 49.46 -4.87
CA TRP A 848 -28.92 48.11 -4.31
C TRP A 848 -29.16 48.18 -2.80
N GLN A 849 -29.86 47.18 -2.27
CA GLN A 849 -30.11 47.03 -0.84
C GLN A 849 -28.98 46.24 -0.18
N VAL A 850 -28.44 46.78 0.93
CA VAL A 850 -27.55 46.06 1.84
C VAL A 850 -27.85 46.49 3.28
N ASP A 851 -28.37 45.55 4.07
CA ASP A 851 -28.70 45.73 5.48
C ASP A 851 -27.72 44.94 6.37
N GLU A 852 -27.86 45.06 7.69
CA GLU A 852 -26.98 44.35 8.62
C GLU A 852 -27.16 42.83 8.53
N ALA A 853 -28.38 42.34 8.29
CA ALA A 853 -28.64 40.91 8.12
C ALA A 853 -27.89 40.32 6.92
N LEU A 854 -27.83 41.07 5.81
CA LEU A 854 -27.01 40.70 4.67
C LEU A 854 -25.52 40.81 4.99
N ASN A 855 -25.08 41.87 5.68
CA ASN A 855 -23.69 42.06 6.06
C ASN A 855 -23.13 40.92 6.93
N GLU A 856 -23.93 40.37 7.84
CA GLU A 856 -23.54 39.19 8.64
C GLU A 856 -23.21 37.98 7.75
N LYS A 857 -23.92 37.78 6.63
CA LYS A 857 -23.60 36.72 5.66
C LYS A 857 -22.29 36.96 4.89
N LEU A 858 -21.78 38.19 4.89
CA LEU A 858 -20.55 38.57 4.18
C LEU A 858 -19.30 38.44 5.08
N LYS A 859 -19.46 38.29 6.41
CA LYS A 859 -18.33 38.20 7.34
C LYS A 859 -17.52 36.93 7.10
N GLY A 860 -16.20 37.09 7.02
CA GLY A 860 -15.26 35.98 6.77
C GLY A 860 -15.28 35.42 5.34
N VAL A 861 -16.09 35.99 4.43
CA VAL A 861 -16.23 35.55 3.04
C VAL A 861 -15.36 36.40 2.11
N GLY A 862 -14.84 35.81 1.03
CA GLY A 862 -14.01 36.51 0.06
C GLY A 862 -14.72 37.68 -0.64
N ARG A 863 -13.96 38.64 -1.18
CA ARG A 863 -14.53 39.86 -1.80
C ARG A 863 -15.46 39.56 -2.98
N MET A 864 -15.06 38.67 -3.88
CA MET A 864 -15.85 38.33 -5.06
C MET A 864 -17.12 37.58 -4.67
N GLU A 865 -17.00 36.64 -3.76
CA GLU A 865 -18.11 35.85 -3.25
C GLU A 865 -19.09 36.71 -2.43
N SER A 866 -18.58 37.69 -1.67
CA SER A 866 -19.42 38.72 -1.05
C SER A 866 -20.21 39.54 -2.07
N LEU A 867 -19.58 39.92 -3.19
CA LEU A 867 -20.28 40.61 -4.28
C LEU A 867 -21.35 39.71 -4.89
N ASP A 868 -21.06 38.43 -5.11
CA ASP A 868 -22.02 37.46 -5.65
C ASP A 868 -23.24 37.29 -4.72
N ILE A 869 -23.03 37.26 -3.39
CA ILE A 869 -24.12 37.22 -2.41
C ILE A 869 -24.98 38.50 -2.50
N ILE A 870 -24.36 39.68 -2.57
CA ILE A 870 -25.07 40.97 -2.69
C ILE A 870 -25.87 41.03 -3.99
N LEU A 871 -25.27 40.66 -5.13
CA LEU A 871 -25.92 40.66 -6.43
C LEU A 871 -27.11 39.68 -6.45
N LYS A 872 -26.92 38.49 -5.89
CA LYS A 872 -27.97 37.47 -5.80
C LYS A 872 -29.18 37.95 -4.98
N GLU A 873 -28.95 38.55 -3.82
CA GLU A 873 -30.05 39.05 -2.97
C GLU A 873 -30.76 40.26 -3.56
N ASN A 874 -30.09 40.99 -4.45
CA ASN A 874 -30.70 42.07 -5.23
C ASN A 874 -31.29 41.59 -6.57
N ALA A 875 -31.27 40.29 -6.86
CA ALA A 875 -31.71 39.68 -8.12
C ALA A 875 -31.04 40.27 -9.37
N ILE A 876 -29.74 40.54 -9.28
CA ILE A 876 -28.94 41.15 -10.34
C ILE A 876 -27.97 40.12 -10.91
N ASP A 877 -27.95 40.01 -12.24
CA ASP A 877 -26.96 39.22 -12.96
C ASP A 877 -26.06 40.14 -13.78
N LEU A 878 -24.74 40.00 -13.60
CA LEU A 878 -23.72 40.82 -14.24
C LEU A 878 -22.64 39.94 -14.88
N PRO A 879 -22.09 40.35 -16.04
CA PRO A 879 -20.95 39.66 -16.63
C PRO A 879 -19.72 39.78 -15.72
N ALA A 880 -18.83 38.78 -15.79
CA ALA A 880 -17.66 38.66 -14.91
C ALA A 880 -16.73 39.90 -14.94
N SER A 881 -16.58 40.54 -16.10
CA SER A 881 -15.77 41.76 -16.25
C SER A 881 -16.28 42.91 -15.38
N GLN A 882 -17.59 43.12 -15.31
CA GLN A 882 -18.19 44.17 -14.47
C GLN A 882 -18.10 43.83 -12.99
N LYS A 883 -18.23 42.56 -12.61
CA LYS A 883 -18.04 42.13 -11.22
C LYS A 883 -16.63 42.47 -10.72
N ILE A 884 -15.62 42.29 -11.57
CA ILE A 884 -14.22 42.65 -11.26
C ILE A 884 -14.10 44.17 -11.03
N GLU A 885 -14.64 44.99 -11.94
CA GLU A 885 -14.61 46.46 -11.79
C GLU A 885 -15.30 46.93 -10.49
N LEU A 886 -16.46 46.37 -10.16
CA LEU A 886 -17.20 46.69 -8.93
C LEU A 886 -16.43 46.26 -7.67
N ALA A 887 -15.81 45.09 -7.70
CA ALA A 887 -14.97 44.61 -6.61
C ALA A 887 -13.74 45.50 -6.40
N GLU A 888 -13.11 45.98 -7.49
CA GLU A 888 -12.03 46.98 -7.43
C GLU A 888 -12.52 48.32 -6.91
N ARG A 889 -13.71 48.76 -7.36
CA ARG A 889 -14.33 50.01 -6.93
C ARG A 889 -14.61 49.99 -5.43
N LYS A 890 -15.24 48.93 -4.91
CA LYS A 890 -15.41 48.72 -3.47
C LYS A 890 -14.09 48.73 -2.73
N ASN A 891 -13.06 48.09 -3.27
CA ASN A 891 -11.74 48.06 -2.64
C ASN A 891 -11.11 49.46 -2.57
N SER A 892 -11.37 50.34 -3.54
CA SER A 892 -10.91 51.73 -3.48
C SER A 892 -11.55 52.49 -2.31
N TYR A 893 -12.87 52.33 -2.08
CA TYR A 893 -13.56 52.91 -0.93
C TYR A 893 -13.05 52.33 0.39
N TYR A 894 -12.84 51.02 0.43
CA TYR A 894 -12.26 50.37 1.59
C TYR A 894 -10.87 50.94 1.90
N LYS A 895 -9.97 51.06 0.92
CA LYS A 895 -8.65 51.68 1.09
C LYS A 895 -8.73 53.14 1.56
N GLU A 896 -9.71 53.90 1.08
CA GLU A 896 -9.97 55.27 1.56
C GLU A 896 -10.34 55.27 3.05
N PHE A 897 -11.24 54.38 3.49
CA PHE A 897 -11.59 54.25 4.91
C PHE A 897 -10.42 53.76 5.76
N LEU A 898 -9.58 52.85 5.22
CA LEU A 898 -8.36 52.42 5.90
C LEU A 898 -7.39 53.58 6.18
N THR A 899 -7.54 54.73 5.49
CA THR A 899 -6.71 55.90 5.79
C THR A 899 -6.91 56.48 7.19
N ARG A 900 -8.04 56.16 7.82
CA ARG A 900 -8.46 56.66 9.13
C ARG A 900 -8.02 55.77 10.30
N LEU A 901 -7.48 54.59 10.02
CA LEU A 901 -6.99 53.67 11.05
C LEU A 901 -5.80 54.27 11.81
N THR A 902 -5.88 54.17 13.13
CA THR A 902 -4.86 54.58 14.09
C THR A 902 -4.55 53.44 15.07
N PRO A 903 -3.46 53.53 15.85
CA PRO A 903 -3.19 52.56 16.91
C PRO A 903 -4.28 52.44 17.99
N GLU A 904 -5.21 53.39 18.11
CA GLU A 904 -6.36 53.30 19.02
C GLU A 904 -7.43 52.31 18.55
N ASP A 905 -7.39 51.91 17.27
CA ASP A 905 -8.33 50.95 16.67
C ASP A 905 -7.88 49.48 16.87
N ILE A 906 -6.82 49.22 17.63
CA ILE A 906 -6.45 47.87 18.07
C ILE A 906 -7.49 47.40 19.09
N LEU A 907 -8.04 46.20 18.90
CA LEU A 907 -9.04 45.67 19.82
C LEU A 907 -8.47 45.47 21.24
N PRO A 908 -9.28 45.69 22.30
CA PRO A 908 -8.81 45.65 23.68
C PRO A 908 -8.01 44.39 24.03
N GLY A 909 -6.89 44.54 24.73
CA GLY A 909 -6.04 43.42 25.19
C GLY A 909 -5.11 42.81 24.13
N MET A 910 -5.33 43.05 22.83
CA MET A 910 -4.60 42.34 21.78
C MET A 910 -3.10 42.69 21.74
N LYS A 911 -2.75 43.97 21.87
CA LYS A 911 -1.34 44.42 21.86
C LYS A 911 -0.53 43.78 22.99
N SER A 912 -1.12 43.68 24.20
CA SER A 912 -0.49 43.02 25.34
C SER A 912 -0.37 41.51 25.12
N LEU A 913 -1.41 40.87 24.58
CA LEU A 913 -1.40 39.43 24.30
C LEU A 913 -0.31 39.05 23.29
N LEU A 914 -0.17 39.79 22.19
CA LEU A 914 0.86 39.53 21.18
C LEU A 914 2.28 39.62 21.75
N LEU A 915 2.54 40.59 22.64
CA LEU A 915 3.82 40.71 23.34
C LEU A 915 4.02 39.58 24.36
N GLU A 916 2.99 39.23 25.12
CA GLU A 916 3.03 38.15 26.11
C GLU A 916 3.32 36.80 25.45
N LEU A 917 2.66 36.49 24.33
CA LEU A 917 2.91 35.29 23.53
C LEU A 917 4.36 35.25 23.02
N GLY A 918 4.86 36.36 22.48
CA GLY A 918 6.24 36.47 22.02
C GLY A 918 7.26 36.24 23.13
N ASN A 919 7.02 36.78 24.33
CA ASN A 919 7.87 36.58 25.50
C ASN A 919 7.90 35.11 25.98
N HIS A 920 6.84 34.35 25.72
CA HIS A 920 6.77 32.90 25.99
C HIS A 920 7.26 32.04 24.82
N GLY A 921 7.79 32.65 23.75
CA GLY A 921 8.30 31.94 22.57
C GLY A 921 7.22 31.39 21.63
N ILE A 922 5.94 31.76 21.83
CA ILE A 922 4.84 31.36 20.96
C ILE A 922 4.88 32.21 19.69
N LYS A 923 4.89 31.55 18.53
CA LYS A 923 4.83 32.21 17.23
C LYS A 923 3.46 32.85 17.03
N ARG A 924 3.43 34.11 16.59
CA ARG A 924 2.16 34.79 16.24
C ARG A 924 2.09 34.94 14.73
N VAL A 925 1.11 34.31 14.10
CA VAL A 925 0.91 34.39 12.65
C VAL A 925 -0.45 34.97 12.34
N LEU A 926 -0.49 35.94 11.43
CA LEU A 926 -1.74 36.50 10.94
C LEU A 926 -2.27 35.67 9.78
N ALA A 927 -3.52 35.23 9.85
CA ALA A 927 -4.23 34.47 8.83
C ALA A 927 -5.43 35.27 8.34
N SER A 928 -5.19 36.21 7.42
CA SER A 928 -6.22 37.13 6.92
C SER A 928 -6.65 36.82 5.49
N ALA A 929 -7.95 36.88 5.22
CA ALA A 929 -8.49 36.86 3.86
C ALA A 929 -8.29 38.21 3.12
N SER A 930 -7.85 39.27 3.81
CA SER A 930 -7.74 40.62 3.25
C SER A 930 -6.36 40.87 2.62
N ARG A 931 -6.34 41.20 1.33
CA ARG A 931 -5.14 41.67 0.63
C ARG A 931 -4.55 42.98 1.19
N ASN A 932 -5.30 43.70 2.04
CA ASN A 932 -4.83 44.93 2.66
C ASN A 932 -4.24 44.71 4.07
N ALA A 933 -4.14 43.45 4.53
CA ALA A 933 -3.61 43.12 5.86
C ALA A 933 -2.24 43.76 6.17
N PRO A 934 -1.24 43.79 5.26
CA PRO A 934 0.03 44.47 5.53
C PRO A 934 -0.15 45.97 5.85
N THR A 935 -0.97 46.67 5.08
CA THR A 935 -1.26 48.10 5.27
C THR A 935 -2.00 48.37 6.57
N ILE A 936 -2.93 47.48 6.95
CA ILE A 936 -3.68 47.59 8.20
C ILE A 936 -2.73 47.46 9.39
N ILE A 937 -1.90 46.41 9.40
CA ILE A 937 -0.93 46.15 10.46
C ILE A 937 0.09 47.29 10.60
N GLU A 938 0.58 47.83 9.48
CA GLU A 938 1.49 48.99 9.50
C GLU A 938 0.83 50.23 10.12
N ARG A 939 -0.42 50.54 9.75
CA ARG A 939 -1.16 51.70 10.29
C ARG A 939 -1.52 51.57 11.76
N LEU A 940 -1.84 50.35 12.21
CA LEU A 940 -2.06 50.05 13.62
C LEU A 940 -0.77 50.17 14.46
N GLY A 941 0.40 50.32 13.82
CA GLY A 941 1.69 50.31 14.52
C GLY A 941 2.08 48.93 15.04
N LEU A 942 1.56 47.87 14.41
CA LEU A 942 1.88 46.47 14.70
C LEU A 942 2.86 45.87 13.67
N GLY A 943 3.21 46.61 12.62
CA GLY A 943 4.22 46.23 11.62
C GLY A 943 5.65 46.64 11.99
N PRO A 944 6.66 46.21 11.20
CA PRO A 944 6.57 45.34 10.03
C PRO A 944 6.31 43.86 10.39
N ILE A 945 5.98 43.05 9.37
CA ILE A 945 5.95 41.57 9.46
C ILE A 945 7.05 41.02 8.54
N PRO A 946 7.97 40.17 9.01
CA PRO A 946 8.15 39.73 10.41
C PRO A 946 8.59 40.88 11.32
N GLY A 947 8.17 40.87 12.59
CA GLY A 947 8.52 41.89 13.56
C GLY A 947 8.08 41.58 15.00
N GLN A 948 8.01 42.63 15.83
CA GLN A 948 7.76 42.49 17.26
C GLN A 948 6.41 41.86 17.60
N PHE A 949 5.39 42.06 16.76
CA PHE A 949 4.00 41.62 17.04
C PHE A 949 3.57 40.39 16.24
N PHE A 950 4.08 40.20 15.02
CA PHE A 950 3.82 39.01 14.21
C PHE A 950 5.10 38.45 13.59
N ASP A 951 5.25 37.13 13.66
CA ASP A 951 6.35 36.38 13.04
C ASP A 951 6.13 36.16 11.54
N ALA A 952 4.87 36.05 11.09
CA ALA A 952 4.53 35.84 9.69
C ALA A 952 3.10 36.29 9.34
N LEU A 953 2.84 36.40 8.04
CA LEU A 953 1.53 36.65 7.44
C LEU A 953 1.24 35.56 6.41
N ALA A 954 0.14 34.83 6.59
CA ALA A 954 -0.39 33.95 5.56
C ALA A 954 -1.09 34.81 4.50
N ASP A 955 -0.48 34.92 3.32
CA ASP A 955 -0.99 35.73 2.21
C ASP A 955 -2.22 35.03 1.58
N PRO A 956 -3.38 35.71 1.49
CA PRO A 956 -4.55 35.15 0.83
C PRO A 956 -4.36 34.92 -0.69
N ASN A 957 -3.31 35.45 -1.32
CA ASN A 957 -2.96 35.13 -2.71
C ASN A 957 -2.17 33.82 -2.84
N ALA A 958 -1.65 33.29 -1.73
CA ALA A 958 -0.94 32.01 -1.70
C ALA A 958 -1.88 30.82 -1.42
N VAL A 959 -3.18 31.07 -1.26
CA VAL A 959 -4.19 30.03 -1.06
C VAL A 959 -5.19 30.00 -2.22
N THR A 960 -5.68 28.81 -2.55
CA THR A 960 -6.69 28.64 -3.60
C THR A 960 -8.10 28.78 -3.06
N CYS A 961 -8.37 28.20 -1.88
CA CYS A 961 -9.67 28.24 -1.23
C CYS A 961 -9.64 29.11 0.02
N GLY A 962 -10.61 30.02 0.13
CA GLY A 962 -10.83 30.80 1.36
C GLY A 962 -11.57 30.00 2.43
N LYS A 963 -11.75 30.61 3.61
CA LYS A 963 -12.58 30.05 4.69
C LYS A 963 -13.98 29.72 4.14
N PRO A 964 -14.60 28.57 4.49
CA PRO A 964 -14.27 27.66 5.60
C PRO A 964 -13.22 26.58 5.29
N ASP A 965 -12.54 26.65 4.15
CA ASP A 965 -11.45 25.72 3.84
C ASP A 965 -10.24 25.92 4.79
N PRO A 966 -9.55 24.84 5.22
CA PRO A 966 -8.44 24.96 6.17
C PRO A 966 -7.15 25.53 5.57
N GLU A 967 -7.05 25.73 4.25
CA GLU A 967 -5.80 26.10 3.56
C GLU A 967 -5.07 27.30 4.17
N LEU A 968 -5.80 28.37 4.50
CA LEU A 968 -5.20 29.58 5.08
C LEU A 968 -4.59 29.34 6.47
N PHE A 969 -5.25 28.53 7.32
CA PHE A 969 -4.75 28.19 8.64
C PHE A 969 -3.60 27.19 8.57
N LEU A 970 -3.67 26.22 7.66
CA LEU A 970 -2.56 25.29 7.41
C LEU A 970 -1.31 26.03 6.91
N LEU A 971 -1.47 26.97 5.98
CA LEU A 971 -0.39 27.85 5.54
C LEU A 971 0.20 28.66 6.71
N ALA A 972 -0.66 29.20 7.59
CA ALA A 972 -0.20 29.93 8.77
C ALA A 972 0.60 29.04 9.75
N ALA A 973 0.19 27.80 9.97
CA ALA A 973 0.97 26.84 10.76
C ALA A 973 2.30 26.46 10.09
N ASP A 974 2.31 26.36 8.75
CA ASP A 974 3.53 26.13 7.97
C ASP A 974 4.53 27.27 8.11
N LEU A 975 4.08 28.52 7.97
CA LEU A 975 4.89 29.71 8.22
C LEU A 975 5.39 29.81 9.67
N ALA A 976 4.63 29.28 10.64
CA ALA A 976 5.05 29.22 12.04
C ALA A 976 6.10 28.13 12.32
N GLY A 977 6.36 27.21 11.37
CA GLY A 977 7.16 26.00 11.63
C GLY A 977 6.50 25.04 12.64
N ALA A 978 5.17 25.12 12.82
CA ALA A 978 4.42 24.33 13.79
C ALA A 978 3.52 23.28 13.09
N SER A 979 3.20 22.19 13.78
CA SER A 979 2.17 21.26 13.33
C SER A 979 0.78 21.85 13.66
N PRO A 980 -0.29 21.55 12.92
CA PRO A 980 -1.62 22.09 13.22
C PRO A 980 -2.10 21.77 14.65
N GLU A 981 -1.79 20.58 15.17
CA GLU A 981 -2.10 20.18 16.54
C GLU A 981 -1.35 20.97 17.64
N ASP A 982 -0.29 21.69 17.26
CA ASP A 982 0.51 22.57 18.12
C ASP A 982 0.05 24.04 18.05
N CYS A 983 -1.07 24.30 17.37
CA CYS A 983 -1.60 25.64 17.10
C CYS A 983 -2.95 25.90 17.77
N VAL A 984 -3.17 27.15 18.18
CA VAL A 984 -4.48 27.68 18.56
C VAL A 984 -4.88 28.76 17.57
N GLY A 985 -6.03 28.60 16.91
CA GLY A 985 -6.63 29.61 16.05
C GLY A 985 -7.61 30.50 16.82
N ILE A 986 -7.62 31.80 16.50
CA ILE A 986 -8.48 32.81 17.12
C ILE A 986 -9.27 33.51 16.01
N GLU A 987 -10.60 33.52 16.13
CA GLU A 987 -11.50 33.95 15.06
C GLU A 987 -12.82 34.52 15.60
N ASP A 988 -13.43 35.46 14.88
CA ASP A 988 -14.74 36.06 15.21
C ASP A 988 -15.91 35.56 14.32
N ALA A 989 -15.61 34.82 13.24
CA ALA A 989 -16.60 34.32 12.28
C ALA A 989 -16.73 32.78 12.26
N GLN A 990 -17.97 32.29 12.10
CA GLN A 990 -18.28 30.85 12.05
C GLN A 990 -17.50 30.10 10.95
N ALA A 991 -17.32 30.72 9.77
CA ALA A 991 -16.57 30.13 8.67
C ALA A 991 -15.09 29.89 9.04
N GLY A 992 -14.48 30.82 9.77
CA GLY A 992 -13.10 30.66 10.22
C GLY A 992 -12.96 29.63 11.35
N ILE A 993 -13.94 29.52 12.26
CA ILE A 993 -13.97 28.44 13.26
C ILE A 993 -13.99 27.07 12.56
N ILE A 994 -14.83 26.90 11.53
CA ILE A 994 -14.85 25.67 10.74
C ILE A 994 -13.48 25.41 10.09
N ALA A 995 -12.83 26.44 9.54
CA ALA A 995 -11.51 26.32 8.93
C ALA A 995 -10.42 25.92 9.94
N ILE A 996 -10.41 26.50 11.15
CA ILE A 996 -9.48 26.16 12.24
C ILE A 996 -9.66 24.70 12.65
N LYS A 997 -10.90 24.26 12.86
CA LYS A 997 -11.19 22.86 13.23
C LYS A 997 -10.85 21.90 12.10
N ALA A 998 -11.15 22.24 10.85
CA ALA A 998 -10.78 21.45 9.67
C ALA A 998 -9.26 21.34 9.48
N ALA A 999 -8.50 22.35 9.91
CA ALA A 999 -7.03 22.30 9.93
C ALA A 999 -6.49 21.33 11.01
N GLY A 1000 -7.28 21.00 12.02
CA GLY A 1000 -6.89 20.15 13.15
C GLY A 1000 -6.37 20.93 14.36
N MET A 1001 -6.71 22.21 14.46
CA MET A 1001 -6.27 23.12 15.52
C MET A 1001 -7.33 23.25 16.64
N LYS A 1002 -6.91 23.74 17.80
CA LYS A 1002 -7.85 24.25 18.82
C LYS A 1002 -8.35 25.64 18.41
N ALA A 1003 -9.63 25.93 18.63
CA ALA A 1003 -10.29 27.16 18.19
C ALA A 1003 -10.81 27.96 19.39
N LEU A 1004 -10.44 29.24 19.44
CA LEU A 1004 -11.06 30.25 20.30
C LEU A 1004 -11.94 31.17 19.43
N GLY A 1005 -13.22 31.26 19.79
CA GLY A 1005 -14.18 32.19 19.19
C GLY A 1005 -14.27 33.50 19.96
N VAL A 1006 -14.40 34.62 19.25
CA VAL A 1006 -14.67 35.95 19.83
C VAL A 1006 -16.06 36.43 19.40
N GLY A 1007 -16.92 36.75 20.38
CA GLY A 1007 -18.29 37.22 20.15
C GLY A 1007 -19.35 36.16 20.46
N GLU A 1008 -20.58 36.38 19.99
CA GLU A 1008 -21.73 35.51 20.27
C GLU A 1008 -22.10 34.61 19.07
N GLY A 1009 -22.71 33.46 19.34
CA GLY A 1009 -23.31 32.60 18.30
C GLY A 1009 -22.36 31.68 17.53
N LEU A 1010 -21.09 31.60 17.92
CA LEU A 1010 -20.10 30.70 17.30
C LEU A 1010 -20.24 29.26 17.81
N THR A 1011 -20.44 28.32 16.89
CA THR A 1011 -20.54 26.88 17.17
C THR A 1011 -19.28 26.13 16.75
N GLY A 1012 -18.91 25.09 17.51
CA GLY A 1012 -17.74 24.24 17.21
C GLY A 1012 -16.38 24.78 17.65
N ALA A 1013 -16.33 26.00 18.20
CA ALA A 1013 -15.14 26.50 18.89
C ALA A 1013 -14.93 25.72 20.21
N ASP A 1014 -13.68 25.53 20.62
CA ASP A 1014 -13.35 24.86 21.89
C ASP A 1014 -13.63 25.77 23.10
N ILE A 1015 -13.54 27.09 22.92
CA ILE A 1015 -13.98 28.13 23.87
C ILE A 1015 -14.48 29.36 23.12
N VAL A 1016 -15.40 30.12 23.71
CA VAL A 1016 -15.92 31.38 23.18
C VAL A 1016 -15.84 32.45 24.27
N VAL A 1017 -15.36 33.65 23.92
CA VAL A 1017 -15.32 34.83 24.82
C VAL A 1017 -16.17 35.96 24.25
N GLU A 1018 -16.71 36.83 25.11
CA GLU A 1018 -17.53 37.96 24.65
C GLU A 1018 -16.65 39.08 24.06
N SER A 1019 -15.44 39.28 24.60
CA SER A 1019 -14.53 40.34 24.17
C SER A 1019 -13.06 39.89 24.10
N THR A 1020 -12.30 40.49 23.18
CA THR A 1020 -10.84 40.27 23.07
C THR A 1020 -10.08 40.65 24.34
N SER A 1021 -10.62 41.51 25.21
CA SER A 1021 -10.00 41.86 26.49
C SER A 1021 -9.88 40.69 27.47
N GLU A 1022 -10.66 39.63 27.27
CA GLU A 1022 -10.65 38.44 28.12
C GLU A 1022 -9.55 37.45 27.73
N ILE A 1023 -8.99 37.60 26.53
CA ILE A 1023 -8.00 36.66 25.99
C ILE A 1023 -6.64 36.94 26.65
N SER A 1024 -6.11 35.95 27.35
CA SER A 1024 -4.77 35.98 27.95
C SER A 1024 -3.93 34.78 27.50
N PHE A 1025 -2.62 34.85 27.71
CA PHE A 1025 -1.75 33.68 27.50
C PHE A 1025 -2.20 32.49 28.35
N GLN A 1026 -2.54 32.69 29.63
CA GLN A 1026 -2.99 31.58 30.49
C GLN A 1026 -4.28 30.93 29.97
N MET A 1027 -5.19 31.70 29.39
CA MET A 1027 -6.42 31.18 28.79
C MET A 1027 -6.09 30.31 27.58
N LEU A 1028 -5.25 30.80 26.65
CA LEU A 1028 -4.85 30.03 25.46
C LEU A 1028 -4.06 28.77 25.84
N GLU A 1029 -3.20 28.86 26.85
CA GLU A 1029 -2.47 27.70 27.37
C GLU A 1029 -3.41 26.68 28.02
N SER A 1030 -4.40 27.13 28.81
CA SER A 1030 -5.42 26.25 29.39
C SER A 1030 -6.30 25.60 28.32
N LEU A 1031 -6.70 26.36 27.30
CA LEU A 1031 -7.44 25.87 26.15
C LEU A 1031 -6.66 24.78 25.43
N PHE A 1032 -5.38 25.03 25.15
CA PHE A 1032 -4.50 24.08 24.50
C PHE A 1032 -4.34 22.77 25.30
N ARG A 1033 -4.20 22.88 26.63
CA ARG A 1033 -4.05 21.73 27.53
C ARG A 1033 -5.35 20.99 27.83
N SER A 1034 -6.50 21.58 27.49
CA SER A 1034 -7.80 20.93 27.68
C SER A 1034 -7.88 19.64 26.85
N LYS A 1035 -8.41 18.57 27.45
CA LYS A 1035 -8.66 17.34 26.70
C LYS A 1035 -9.77 17.62 25.67
N SER A 1036 -9.48 17.28 24.41
CA SER A 1036 -10.46 17.23 23.33
C SER A 1036 -11.60 16.29 23.63
#